data_AF-A0A5S6QQI0-F1
#
_entry.id   AF-A0A5S6QQI0-F1
#
_cell.length_a   1.000
_cell.length_b   1.000
_cell.length_c   1.000
_cell.angle_alpha   90.00
_cell.angle_beta   90.00
_cell.angle_gamma   90.00
#
_symmetry.space_group_name_H-M   'P 1'
#
loop_
_entity.id
_entity.type
_entity.pdbx_description
1 polymer ?
#
loop_
_entity_poly.entity_id
_entity_poly.type
_entity_poly.pdbx_seq_one_letter_code
_entity_poly.pdbx_strand_id
1 'polypeptide(L)'
;MTRSICLLAEEATKFDYDLQTPGNGFRSILSLFDKLLLLIICTLHHFVALPRWDIFLSRHRVKLNLDAYTQVMKSFRDATSLVVNNIHLSVGNELFPPLNRRDEAERVMDLFEQLDQKAAFGRAVGFQFCRSVTLSFRVITAALAFFGAFWESPSLSLYRICLTLFSCSRFVFLDRRSEQVVRLYSFADVQLFRSFWSLLEVYPLRAIRELTGPRVPVNSLLTIPPYESYELRTKSGKLLKVTGSVAHTGLKPLRVRLVSSLQRHGLLGRNTPEVEVARSLVLHCHGGGFIATSTDTHEPYLRLLADQLGCPVVSIDYSLAPEAPYPRAVEEALFAYAWCLSNAAFLGWTGERICLVGESAGGLLLTSLCLKLIELNASRLPDGLVVAYAPFMFQFVPSASRLLSLYDPLIPWQITYRCMQAYIGGQGVTRDSQSLCLNNVKLVDDQSDDSDTVKAKPLTEPLQHRNERVHSRVVVVKGEKKLEMKSRDAMKTRLSTSAFDSDFLEFLSNSDCLKQSYQVVVDCGGYVIPKGDRRAAVDYVNIHSDRAVKTWLSILRVFSAYQTLFVHSLLQLVNGISIAACNVSQYILTWFRRVPKRNNEILGEPKVLKELFAELICRKKSMRSEDPFISPLLASDELLAEMPPVSILACHMDPLLDDSVSFAKRLREVKVPHTFDLLDLVPHGFMNFMSVSEECRSATLTCIERVESHLF
;
A
#
# COMPACT_ATOMS: atom_id res chain seq x y z
N MET A 1 24.11 -8.33 19.16
CA MET A 1 24.04 -7.11 18.34
C MET A 1 25.20 -7.04 17.36
N THR A 2 26.39 -6.53 17.69
CA THR A 2 27.49 -6.37 16.69
C THR A 2 27.81 -7.67 15.94
N ARG A 3 28.06 -8.78 16.66
CA ARG A 3 28.22 -10.12 16.05
C ARG A 3 27.03 -10.53 15.18
N SER A 4 25.81 -10.22 15.61
CA SER A 4 24.57 -10.49 14.87
C SER A 4 24.52 -9.72 13.55
N ILE A 5 24.93 -8.44 13.56
CA ILE A 5 24.98 -7.57 12.38
C ILE A 5 26.09 -8.00 11.41
N CYS A 6 27.26 -8.39 11.90
CA CYS A 6 28.33 -8.93 11.05
C CYS A 6 27.87 -10.21 10.34
N LEU A 7 27.27 -11.16 11.07
CA LEU A 7 26.67 -12.36 10.49
C LEU A 7 25.58 -12.04 9.46
N LEU A 8 24.73 -11.03 9.69
CA LEU A 8 23.77 -10.60 8.68
C LEU A 8 24.42 -10.00 7.43
N ALA A 9 25.53 -9.26 7.55
CA ALA A 9 26.26 -8.71 6.41
C ALA A 9 26.98 -9.81 5.60
N GLU A 10 27.56 -10.80 6.28
CA GLU A 10 28.19 -11.98 5.69
C GLU A 10 27.16 -12.83 4.91
N GLU A 11 25.99 -13.09 5.51
CA GLU A 11 24.92 -13.90 4.91
C GLU A 11 24.13 -13.17 3.81
N ALA A 12 23.90 -11.85 3.94
CA ALA A 12 23.04 -11.07 3.04
C ALA A 12 23.38 -11.21 1.55
N THR A 13 24.66 -11.37 1.20
CA THR A 13 25.12 -11.50 -0.19
C THR A 13 24.63 -12.77 -0.90
N LYS A 14 24.34 -13.84 -0.15
CA LYS A 14 23.84 -15.12 -0.69
C LYS A 14 22.40 -15.02 -1.18
N PHE A 15 21.63 -14.11 -0.57
CA PHE A 15 20.20 -13.96 -0.79
C PHE A 15 19.83 -12.83 -1.75
N ASP A 16 20.82 -12.08 -2.26
CA ASP A 16 20.61 -11.06 -3.28
C ASP A 16 19.86 -11.58 -4.50
N TYR A 17 19.04 -10.71 -5.09
CA TYR A 17 18.39 -10.96 -6.37
C TYR A 17 19.43 -11.04 -7.50
N ASP A 18 20.34 -10.07 -7.61
CA ASP A 18 21.61 -10.18 -8.36
C ASP A 18 22.63 -9.11 -7.94
N LEU A 19 23.79 -9.09 -8.63
CA LEU A 19 24.91 -8.19 -8.37
C LEU A 19 24.65 -6.71 -8.74
N GLN A 20 23.66 -6.41 -9.57
CA GLN A 20 23.28 -5.05 -9.96
C GLN A 20 22.15 -4.53 -9.06
N THR A 21 21.21 -5.40 -8.70
CA THR A 21 20.10 -5.12 -7.79
C THR A 21 20.21 -6.01 -6.53
N PRO A 22 21.12 -5.68 -5.60
CA PRO A 22 21.32 -6.42 -4.36
C PRO A 22 20.21 -6.09 -3.35
N GLY A 23 19.03 -6.66 -3.57
CA GLY A 23 17.85 -6.53 -2.70
C GLY A 23 17.50 -7.84 -2.00
N ASN A 24 17.34 -7.79 -0.68
CA ASN A 24 16.73 -8.82 0.16
C ASN A 24 16.50 -8.29 1.59
N GLY A 25 15.69 -8.99 2.38
CA GLY A 25 15.34 -8.61 3.74
C GLY A 25 16.52 -8.49 4.71
N PHE A 26 17.61 -9.25 4.54
CA PHE A 26 18.79 -9.09 5.39
C PHE A 26 19.45 -7.72 5.16
N ARG A 27 19.54 -7.27 3.90
CA ARG A 27 19.97 -5.90 3.57
C ARG A 27 19.00 -4.84 4.07
N SER A 28 17.70 -5.12 4.12
CA SER A 28 16.72 -4.23 4.75
C SER A 28 16.95 -4.11 6.26
N ILE A 29 17.24 -5.21 6.97
CA ILE A 29 17.59 -5.21 8.40
C ILE A 29 18.85 -4.37 8.64
N LEU A 30 19.91 -4.55 7.83
CA LEU A 30 21.14 -3.76 7.92
C LEU A 30 20.88 -2.26 7.65
N SER A 31 20.11 -1.95 6.61
CA SER A 31 19.71 -0.57 6.28
C SER A 31 18.84 0.07 7.37
N LEU A 32 18.06 -0.72 8.10
CA LEU A 32 17.25 -0.27 9.25
C LEU A 32 18.12 -0.02 10.48
N PHE A 33 19.13 -0.87 10.73
CA PHE A 33 20.13 -0.68 11.78
C PHE A 33 20.88 0.64 11.58
N ASP A 34 21.41 0.89 10.38
CA ASP A 34 22.19 2.07 10.07
C ASP A 34 21.37 3.36 10.22
N LYS A 35 20.10 3.37 9.74
CA LYS A 35 19.16 4.47 9.97
C LYS A 35 18.94 4.73 11.47
N LEU A 36 18.71 3.68 12.26
CA LEU A 36 18.46 3.82 13.69
C LEU A 36 19.70 4.30 14.46
N LEU A 37 20.89 3.80 14.09
CA LEU A 37 22.17 4.22 14.65
C LEU A 37 22.44 5.70 14.33
N LEU A 38 22.26 6.13 13.08
CA LEU A 38 22.39 7.52 12.68
C LEU A 38 21.39 8.44 13.40
N LEU A 39 20.13 8.02 13.58
CA LEU A 39 19.13 8.76 14.35
C LEU A 39 19.54 8.93 15.82
N ILE A 40 20.08 7.87 16.45
CA ILE A 40 20.60 7.94 17.83
C ILE A 40 21.77 8.93 17.91
N ILE A 41 22.76 8.82 17.01
CA ILE A 41 23.94 9.69 17.04
C ILE A 41 23.59 11.15 16.75
N CYS A 42 22.74 11.43 15.75
CA CYS A 42 22.30 12.80 15.46
C CYS A 42 21.49 13.39 16.62
N THR A 43 20.69 12.58 17.32
CA THR A 43 19.95 13.01 18.52
C THR A 43 20.90 13.29 19.70
N LEU A 44 21.94 12.48 19.88
CA LEU A 44 23.00 12.70 20.89
C LEU A 44 23.82 13.97 20.59
N HIS A 45 24.29 14.14 19.36
CA HIS A 45 25.02 15.34 18.94
C HIS A 45 24.18 16.60 19.16
N HIS A 46 22.91 16.59 18.73
CA HIS A 46 21.98 17.69 19.00
C HIS A 46 21.81 17.95 20.51
N PHE A 47 21.64 16.90 21.33
CA PHE A 47 21.51 17.04 22.80
C PHE A 47 22.74 17.70 23.46
N VAL A 48 23.94 17.38 23.00
CA VAL A 48 25.20 17.98 23.48
C VAL A 48 25.34 19.43 23.00
N ALA A 49 24.96 19.70 21.75
CA ALA A 49 25.03 21.04 21.15
C ALA A 49 24.00 22.04 21.69
N LEU A 50 22.90 21.58 22.32
CA LEU A 50 21.93 22.46 22.97
C LEU A 50 22.60 23.33 24.05
N PRO A 51 22.48 24.68 24.02
CA PRO A 51 23.04 25.55 25.05
C PRO A 51 22.62 25.16 26.47
N ARG A 52 23.48 25.45 27.47
CA ARG A 52 23.18 25.18 28.89
C ARG A 52 21.97 25.97 29.41
N TRP A 53 21.62 27.07 28.74
CA TRP A 53 20.45 27.91 29.02
C TRP A 53 19.22 27.57 28.15
N ASP A 54 19.33 26.63 27.19
CA ASP A 54 18.17 26.20 26.41
C ASP A 54 17.17 25.48 27.34
N ILE A 55 15.90 25.85 27.18
CA ILE A 55 14.83 25.63 28.15
C ILE A 55 14.63 24.14 28.37
N PHE A 56 14.31 23.75 29.62
CA PHE A 56 14.06 22.37 30.03
C PHE A 56 13.22 21.55 29.03
N LEU A 57 12.22 22.18 28.40
CA LEU A 57 11.36 21.61 27.35
C LEU A 57 12.13 21.09 26.13
N SER A 58 13.10 21.84 25.61
CA SER A 58 13.93 21.45 24.45
C SER A 58 14.75 20.20 24.77
N ARG A 59 15.52 20.27 25.86
CA ARG A 59 16.38 19.18 26.35
C ARG A 59 15.56 17.94 26.72
N HIS A 60 14.39 18.10 27.35
CA HIS A 60 13.46 17.02 27.66
C HIS A 60 12.88 16.35 26.40
N ARG A 61 12.46 17.12 25.39
CA ARG A 61 11.96 16.57 24.13
C ARG A 61 13.01 15.74 23.39
N VAL A 62 14.27 16.20 23.38
CA VAL A 62 15.39 15.48 22.75
C VAL A 62 15.71 14.20 23.54
N LYS A 63 15.73 14.26 24.88
CA LYS A 63 15.87 13.06 25.71
C LYS A 63 14.78 12.02 25.41
N LEU A 64 13.51 12.40 25.37
CA LEU A 64 12.42 11.46 25.10
C LEU A 64 12.50 10.80 23.71
N ASN A 65 13.08 11.49 22.72
CA ASN A 65 13.36 10.88 21.42
C ASN A 65 14.51 9.87 21.50
N LEU A 66 15.60 10.21 22.21
CA LEU A 66 16.72 9.29 22.47
C LEU A 66 16.30 8.04 23.25
N ASP A 67 15.48 8.21 24.29
CA ASP A 67 14.91 7.12 25.08
C ASP A 67 14.10 6.16 24.17
N ALA A 68 13.27 6.71 23.27
CA ALA A 68 12.48 5.93 22.31
C ALA A 68 13.33 5.21 21.25
N TYR A 69 14.31 5.89 20.62
CA TYR A 69 15.22 5.22 19.67
C TYR A 69 16.05 4.11 20.35
N THR A 70 16.43 4.32 21.62
CA THR A 70 17.12 3.29 22.43
C THR A 70 16.20 2.09 22.74
N GLN A 71 14.89 2.30 22.92
CA GLN A 71 13.93 1.20 23.05
C GLN A 71 13.73 0.45 21.72
N VAL A 72 13.62 1.14 20.59
CA VAL A 72 13.59 0.50 19.26
C VAL A 72 14.87 -0.31 19.03
N MET A 73 16.05 0.19 19.42
CA MET A 73 17.32 -0.55 19.28
C MET A 73 17.37 -1.83 20.14
N LYS A 74 16.69 -1.87 21.30
CA LYS A 74 16.54 -3.10 22.10
C LYS A 74 15.64 -4.12 21.40
N SER A 75 14.45 -3.69 20.95
CA SER A 75 13.54 -4.52 20.13
C SER A 75 14.27 -5.10 18.91
N PHE A 76 14.96 -4.22 18.18
CA PHE A 76 15.71 -4.56 16.96
C PHE A 76 16.86 -5.54 17.22
N ARG A 77 17.60 -5.40 18.32
CA ARG A 77 18.61 -6.38 18.76
C ARG A 77 18.01 -7.77 18.95
N ASP A 78 16.85 -7.85 19.58
CA ASP A 78 16.21 -9.13 19.94
C ASP A 78 15.59 -9.78 18.69
N ALA A 79 14.92 -9.00 17.85
CA ALA A 79 14.43 -9.42 16.54
C ALA A 79 15.56 -9.90 15.60
N THR A 80 16.67 -9.15 15.51
CA THR A 80 17.86 -9.53 14.72
C THR A 80 18.46 -10.84 15.25
N SER A 81 18.43 -11.06 16.57
CA SER A 81 18.94 -12.30 17.16
C SER A 81 18.03 -13.49 16.85
N LEU A 82 16.71 -13.29 16.78
CA LEU A 82 15.76 -14.31 16.31
C LEU A 82 16.02 -14.71 14.86
N VAL A 83 16.30 -13.75 13.96
CA VAL A 83 16.66 -14.05 12.56
C VAL A 83 18.00 -14.79 12.49
N VAL A 84 19.07 -14.29 13.10
CA VAL A 84 20.41 -14.92 13.04
C VAL A 84 20.38 -16.36 13.56
N ASN A 85 19.67 -16.64 14.65
CA ASN A 85 19.56 -17.99 15.20
C ASN A 85 18.79 -18.95 14.25
N ASN A 86 17.94 -18.43 13.37
CA ASN A 86 17.07 -19.19 12.48
C ASN A 86 17.40 -19.04 10.99
N ILE A 87 18.52 -18.41 10.62
CA ILE A 87 19.03 -18.40 9.23
C ILE A 87 19.16 -19.82 8.67
N HIS A 88 19.51 -20.79 9.52
CA HIS A 88 19.60 -22.21 9.16
C HIS A 88 18.25 -22.86 8.79
N LEU A 89 17.11 -22.16 8.89
CA LEU A 89 15.82 -22.60 8.34
C LEU A 89 15.74 -22.41 6.83
N SER A 90 16.41 -21.39 6.29
CA SER A 90 16.63 -21.20 4.85
C SER A 90 17.55 -22.30 4.31
N VAL A 91 17.30 -22.74 3.07
CA VAL A 91 18.09 -23.80 2.42
C VAL A 91 18.65 -23.27 1.10
N GLY A 92 19.95 -23.42 0.88
CA GLY A 92 20.62 -22.81 -0.27
C GLY A 92 20.51 -21.28 -0.23
N ASN A 93 19.97 -20.68 -1.29
CA ASN A 93 19.83 -19.23 -1.44
C ASN A 93 18.36 -18.77 -1.26
N GLU A 94 17.49 -19.61 -0.70
CA GLU A 94 16.07 -19.32 -0.50
C GLU A 94 15.77 -18.44 0.72
N LEU A 95 14.90 -17.46 0.54
CA LEU A 95 14.50 -16.53 1.61
C LEU A 95 13.41 -17.08 2.55
N PHE A 96 12.77 -18.19 2.17
CA PHE A 96 11.73 -18.86 2.96
C PHE A 96 12.14 -20.28 3.36
N PRO A 97 11.67 -20.78 4.52
CA PRO A 97 11.88 -22.16 4.91
C PRO A 97 11.14 -23.14 3.99
N PRO A 98 11.72 -24.32 3.68
CA PRO A 98 11.07 -25.32 2.86
C PRO A 98 9.83 -25.92 3.54
N LEU A 99 8.88 -26.41 2.73
CA LEU A 99 7.55 -26.86 3.20
C LEU A 99 7.60 -27.92 4.30
N ASN A 100 8.62 -28.79 4.29
CA ASN A 100 8.84 -29.83 5.29
C ASN A 100 9.32 -29.30 6.66
N ARG A 101 9.72 -28.03 6.77
CA ARG A 101 10.14 -27.36 8.03
C ARG A 101 9.12 -26.34 8.54
N ARG A 102 7.88 -26.35 8.01
CA ARG A 102 6.77 -25.47 8.46
C ARG A 102 6.54 -25.50 9.97
N ASP A 103 6.68 -26.65 10.64
CA ASP A 103 6.52 -26.76 12.09
C ASP A 103 7.58 -25.94 12.86
N GLU A 104 8.81 -25.86 12.35
CA GLU A 104 9.88 -25.03 12.93
C GLU A 104 9.65 -23.55 12.62
N ALA A 105 9.26 -23.26 11.38
CA ALA A 105 8.92 -21.93 10.90
C ALA A 105 7.81 -21.26 11.72
N GLU A 106 6.72 -21.99 11.99
CA GLU A 106 5.61 -21.51 12.83
C GLU A 106 6.06 -21.19 14.27
N ARG A 107 6.95 -22.01 14.86
CA ARG A 107 7.53 -21.73 16.20
C ARG A 107 8.44 -20.51 16.23
N VAL A 108 9.15 -20.20 15.14
CA VAL A 108 9.91 -18.95 15.03
C VAL A 108 8.96 -17.75 14.96
N MET A 109 7.83 -17.89 14.26
CA MET A 109 6.79 -16.85 14.27
C MET A 109 6.18 -16.69 15.67
N ASP A 110 5.87 -17.76 16.42
CA ASP A 110 5.39 -17.66 17.81
C ASP A 110 6.31 -16.85 18.74
N LEU A 111 7.63 -16.90 18.52
CA LEU A 111 8.61 -16.07 19.23
C LEU A 111 8.63 -14.62 18.73
N PHE A 112 8.43 -14.42 17.42
CA PHE A 112 8.34 -13.10 16.78
C PHE A 112 7.13 -12.28 17.30
N GLU A 113 6.01 -12.93 17.61
CA GLU A 113 4.81 -12.28 18.18
C GLU A 113 5.05 -11.65 19.56
N GLN A 114 6.06 -12.12 20.29
CA GLN A 114 6.35 -11.72 21.67
C GLN A 114 7.31 -10.51 21.78
N LEU A 115 7.83 -10.03 20.65
CA LEU A 115 8.79 -8.92 20.60
C LEU A 115 8.10 -7.56 20.83
N ASP A 116 8.70 -6.68 21.65
CA ASP A 116 8.12 -5.36 21.92
C ASP A 116 8.20 -4.44 20.68
N GLN A 117 7.04 -3.93 20.28
CA GLN A 117 6.86 -3.01 19.15
C GLN A 117 6.51 -1.56 19.61
N LYS A 118 6.25 -1.33 20.91
CA LYS A 118 5.66 -0.06 21.41
C LYS A 118 6.42 1.18 20.97
N ALA A 119 7.75 1.17 21.13
CA ALA A 119 8.58 2.33 20.83
C ALA A 119 8.54 2.75 19.34
N ALA A 120 8.29 1.79 18.44
CA ALA A 120 8.17 2.02 17.00
C ALA A 120 6.96 2.89 16.68
N PHE A 121 5.77 2.51 17.16
CA PHE A 121 4.52 3.25 16.92
C PHE A 121 4.39 4.55 17.75
N GLY A 122 5.35 4.83 18.62
CA GLY A 122 5.45 6.04 19.42
C GLY A 122 6.17 7.17 18.66
N ARG A 123 7.33 7.60 19.17
CA ARG A 123 8.13 8.70 18.62
C ARG A 123 8.83 8.34 17.31
N ALA A 124 9.19 7.07 17.14
CA ALA A 124 9.91 6.56 15.97
C ALA A 124 9.01 6.21 14.77
N VAL A 125 7.70 6.49 14.82
CA VAL A 125 6.77 5.97 13.79
C VAL A 125 7.16 6.40 12.37
N GLY A 126 7.35 5.41 11.50
CA GLY A 126 7.78 5.59 10.11
C GLY A 126 9.25 5.97 9.91
N PHE A 127 10.15 5.77 10.90
CA PHE A 127 11.57 6.14 10.79
C PHE A 127 12.35 5.44 9.66
N GLN A 128 11.84 4.31 9.17
CA GLN A 128 12.45 3.55 8.07
C GLN A 128 12.24 4.18 6.68
N PHE A 129 11.26 5.08 6.54
CA PHE A 129 10.81 5.65 5.26
C PHE A 129 11.28 7.08 5.03
N CYS A 130 11.01 7.59 3.82
CA CYS A 130 11.23 8.98 3.45
C CYS A 130 10.48 9.98 4.36
N ARG A 131 11.03 11.20 4.47
CA ARG A 131 10.61 12.21 5.46
C ARG A 131 9.22 12.78 5.20
N SER A 132 8.81 12.83 3.94
CA SER A 132 7.50 13.31 3.48
C SER A 132 6.34 12.50 4.07
N VAL A 133 6.43 11.16 4.06
CA VAL A 133 5.36 10.27 4.59
C VAL A 133 5.33 10.17 6.12
N THR A 134 6.39 10.61 6.84
CA THR A 134 6.45 10.52 8.31
C THR A 134 5.30 11.28 9.00
N LEU A 135 4.82 12.39 8.41
CA LEU A 135 3.66 13.12 8.94
C LEU A 135 2.38 12.29 8.78
N SER A 136 2.18 11.68 7.60
CA SER A 136 1.04 10.82 7.29
C SER A 136 0.94 9.66 8.28
N PHE A 137 2.04 8.96 8.58
CA PHE A 137 2.02 7.88 9.57
C PHE A 137 1.71 8.34 11.00
N ARG A 138 2.13 9.55 11.38
CA ARG A 138 1.77 10.13 12.68
C ARG A 138 0.27 10.45 12.78
N VAL A 139 -0.35 10.84 11.67
CA VAL A 139 -1.81 11.06 11.57
C VAL A 139 -2.55 9.72 11.57
N ILE A 140 -2.14 8.76 10.73
CA ILE A 140 -2.78 7.44 10.63
C ILE A 140 -2.76 6.70 11.97
N THR A 141 -1.62 6.63 12.66
CA THR A 141 -1.53 5.97 13.99
C THR A 141 -2.30 6.71 15.09
N ALA A 142 -2.45 8.03 15.01
CA ALA A 142 -3.31 8.78 15.92
C ALA A 142 -4.80 8.54 15.63
N ALA A 143 -5.19 8.49 14.36
CA ALA A 143 -6.54 8.18 13.93
C ALA A 143 -6.94 6.74 14.31
N LEU A 144 -6.03 5.76 14.19
CA LEU A 144 -6.26 4.37 14.60
C LEU A 144 -6.44 4.25 16.12
N ALA A 145 -5.57 4.88 16.92
CA ALA A 145 -5.71 4.91 18.38
C ALA A 145 -7.04 5.52 18.83
N PHE A 146 -7.44 6.62 18.17
CA PHE A 146 -8.74 7.26 18.38
C PHE A 146 -9.91 6.35 18.00
N PHE A 147 -9.87 5.77 16.81
CA PHE A 147 -10.93 4.93 16.26
C PHE A 147 -11.14 3.66 17.10
N GLY A 148 -10.07 2.99 17.53
CA GLY A 148 -10.18 1.82 18.40
C GLY A 148 -10.75 2.13 19.77
N ALA A 149 -10.40 3.27 20.38
CA ALA A 149 -11.00 3.71 21.64
C ALA A 149 -12.50 4.02 21.51
N PHE A 150 -12.94 4.48 20.33
CA PHE A 150 -14.36 4.59 20.00
C PHE A 150 -15.02 3.23 19.76
N TRP A 151 -14.40 2.32 18.99
CA TRP A 151 -14.90 0.97 18.68
C TRP A 151 -15.11 0.11 19.94
N GLU A 152 -14.21 0.20 20.92
CA GLU A 152 -14.35 -0.52 22.19
C GLU A 152 -15.52 -0.03 23.07
N SER A 153 -16.09 1.16 22.79
CA SER A 153 -17.08 1.82 23.65
C SER A 153 -18.50 1.23 23.52
N PRO A 154 -19.09 0.63 24.58
CA PRO A 154 -20.30 -0.20 24.47
C PRO A 154 -21.64 0.56 24.32
N SER A 155 -21.62 1.85 23.97
CA SER A 155 -22.83 2.66 23.82
C SER A 155 -22.62 3.93 22.98
N LEU A 156 -23.45 4.14 21.97
CA LEU A 156 -23.46 5.32 21.07
C LEU A 156 -24.03 6.62 21.72
N SER A 157 -23.98 6.76 23.06
CA SER A 157 -24.56 7.94 23.70
C SER A 157 -23.68 9.18 23.49
N LEU A 158 -24.29 10.30 23.05
CA LEU A 158 -23.59 11.56 22.76
C LEU A 158 -22.69 12.02 23.91
N TYR A 159 -23.14 11.84 25.15
CA TYR A 159 -22.36 12.11 26.36
C TYR A 159 -21.07 11.27 26.43
N ARG A 160 -21.14 9.96 26.16
CA ARG A 160 -19.94 9.09 26.10
C ARG A 160 -19.07 9.35 24.87
N ILE A 161 -19.63 9.78 23.74
CA ILE A 161 -18.82 10.20 22.58
C ILE A 161 -18.02 11.46 22.93
N CYS A 162 -18.62 12.45 23.58
CA CYS A 162 -17.92 13.65 24.06
C CYS A 162 -16.87 13.32 25.14
N LEU A 163 -17.17 12.41 26.08
CA LEU A 163 -16.21 11.92 27.07
C LEU A 163 -15.06 11.12 26.45
N THR A 164 -15.31 10.36 25.38
CA THR A 164 -14.28 9.64 24.63
C THR A 164 -13.40 10.63 23.88
N LEU A 165 -13.97 11.60 23.14
CA LEU A 165 -13.24 12.72 22.53
C LEU A 165 -12.36 13.46 23.53
N PHE A 166 -12.91 13.81 24.70
CA PHE A 166 -12.16 14.49 25.77
C PHE A 166 -11.06 13.60 26.37
N SER A 167 -11.31 12.29 26.52
CA SER A 167 -10.32 11.31 26.97
C SER A 167 -9.22 11.06 25.93
N CYS A 168 -9.55 11.13 24.63
CA CYS A 168 -8.63 10.95 23.52
C CYS A 168 -7.60 12.08 23.38
N SER A 169 -7.77 13.21 24.08
CA SER A 169 -6.68 14.16 24.33
C SER A 169 -5.42 13.46 24.88
N ARG A 170 -5.58 12.34 25.60
CA ARG A 170 -4.49 11.51 26.12
C ARG A 170 -3.69 10.79 25.03
N PHE A 171 -4.19 10.67 23.80
CA PHE A 171 -3.46 10.10 22.66
C PHE A 171 -2.64 11.16 21.88
N VAL A 172 -2.70 12.43 22.28
CA VAL A 172 -1.70 13.45 21.89
C VAL A 172 -0.35 13.12 22.55
N PHE A 173 -0.35 12.45 23.71
CA PHE A 173 0.87 11.87 24.29
C PHE A 173 1.25 10.60 23.53
N LEU A 174 2.36 10.69 22.78
CA LEU A 174 2.83 9.68 21.84
C LEU A 174 2.96 8.29 22.45
N ASP A 175 3.35 8.21 23.71
CA ASP A 175 3.71 6.95 24.37
C ASP A 175 2.43 6.12 24.67
N ARG A 176 1.35 6.77 25.15
CA ARG A 176 0.02 6.15 25.32
C ARG A 176 -0.66 5.82 23.99
N ARG A 177 -0.37 6.59 22.94
CA ARG A 177 -0.83 6.29 21.58
C ARG A 177 -0.21 4.97 21.09
N SER A 178 1.10 4.77 21.26
CA SER A 178 1.76 3.50 20.92
C SER A 178 1.18 2.30 21.65
N GLU A 179 0.89 2.42 22.95
CA GLU A 179 0.32 1.31 23.71
C GLU A 179 -1.07 0.90 23.20
N GLN A 180 -1.94 1.86 22.88
CA GLN A 180 -3.25 1.54 22.28
C GLN A 180 -3.11 1.03 20.85
N VAL A 181 -2.17 1.54 20.04
CA VAL A 181 -1.93 1.04 18.67
C VAL A 181 -1.46 -0.42 18.67
N VAL A 182 -0.45 -0.78 19.49
CA VAL A 182 0.02 -2.17 19.62
C VAL A 182 -1.09 -3.07 20.16
N ARG A 183 -1.83 -2.60 21.18
CA ARG A 183 -2.98 -3.34 21.73
C ARG A 183 -4.05 -3.62 20.68
N LEU A 184 -4.33 -2.66 19.79
CA LEU A 184 -5.25 -2.86 18.67
C LEU A 184 -4.69 -3.88 17.67
N TYR A 185 -3.44 -3.75 17.22
CA TYR A 185 -2.82 -4.75 16.32
C TYR A 185 -2.89 -6.16 16.92
N SER A 186 -2.48 -6.35 18.19
CA SER A 186 -2.52 -7.65 18.86
C SER A 186 -3.94 -8.23 18.99
N PHE A 187 -4.93 -7.44 19.42
CA PHE A 187 -6.21 -7.99 19.94
C PHE A 187 -7.48 -7.58 19.20
N ALA A 188 -7.45 -6.61 18.26
CA ALA A 188 -8.64 -6.24 17.50
C ALA A 188 -9.03 -7.30 16.46
N ASP A 189 -10.32 -7.36 16.17
CA ASP A 189 -10.86 -8.16 15.07
C ASP A 189 -10.55 -7.53 13.69
N VAL A 190 -10.80 -8.30 12.63
CA VAL A 190 -10.56 -7.88 11.24
C VAL A 190 -11.53 -6.79 10.76
N GLN A 191 -12.73 -6.70 11.36
CA GLN A 191 -13.76 -5.72 10.98
C GLN A 191 -13.43 -4.31 11.50
N LEU A 192 -12.68 -4.17 12.61
CA LEU A 192 -12.10 -2.91 13.06
C LEU A 192 -11.16 -2.33 12.00
N PHE A 193 -10.23 -3.14 11.47
CA PHE A 193 -9.26 -2.68 10.48
C PHE A 193 -9.93 -2.35 9.15
N ARG A 194 -10.88 -3.18 8.71
CA ARG A 194 -11.74 -2.88 7.56
C ARG A 194 -12.48 -1.56 7.71
N SER A 195 -13.18 -1.38 8.83
CA SER A 195 -13.98 -0.18 9.09
C SER A 195 -13.10 1.07 9.19
N PHE A 196 -11.88 0.94 9.73
CA PHE A 196 -10.88 2.02 9.77
C PHE A 196 -10.37 2.38 8.36
N TRP A 197 -10.05 1.39 7.52
CA TRP A 197 -9.58 1.62 6.15
C TRP A 197 -10.68 2.21 5.24
N SER A 198 -11.92 1.73 5.36
CA SER A 198 -13.08 2.30 4.63
C SER A 198 -13.44 3.73 5.04
N LEU A 199 -12.86 4.32 6.10
CA LEU A 199 -13.02 5.76 6.37
C LEU A 199 -12.52 6.63 5.20
N LEU A 200 -11.57 6.15 4.38
CA LEU A 200 -11.05 6.84 3.20
C LEU A 200 -12.08 6.98 2.05
N GLU A 201 -13.18 6.23 2.13
CA GLU A 201 -14.32 6.26 1.18
C GLU A 201 -15.39 7.27 1.65
N VAL A 202 -15.36 7.66 2.93
CA VAL A 202 -16.37 8.49 3.58
C VAL A 202 -16.09 10.00 3.38
N TYR A 203 -17.17 10.79 3.32
CA TYR A 203 -17.08 12.26 3.29
C TYR A 203 -16.68 12.81 4.68
N PRO A 204 -15.69 13.71 4.81
CA PRO A 204 -15.11 14.54 3.74
C PRO A 204 -13.82 14.00 3.09
N LEU A 205 -13.27 12.87 3.52
CA LEU A 205 -11.99 12.36 2.99
C LEU A 205 -12.07 12.04 1.49
N ARG A 206 -13.22 11.54 1.03
CA ARG A 206 -13.55 11.44 -0.41
C ARG A 206 -13.38 12.76 -1.18
N ALA A 207 -13.79 13.89 -0.62
CA ALA A 207 -13.69 15.19 -1.31
C ALA A 207 -12.23 15.65 -1.49
N ILE A 208 -11.30 15.17 -0.64
CA ILE A 208 -9.87 15.42 -0.82
C ILE A 208 -9.33 14.65 -2.03
N ARG A 209 -9.78 13.40 -2.25
CA ARG A 209 -9.46 12.60 -3.45
C ARG A 209 -10.01 13.24 -4.74
N GLU A 210 -11.21 13.84 -4.69
CA GLU A 210 -11.81 14.57 -5.82
C GLU A 210 -11.05 15.89 -6.16
N LEU A 211 -10.15 16.35 -5.27
CA LEU A 211 -9.27 17.51 -5.47
C LEU A 211 -7.84 17.14 -5.92
N THR A 212 -7.43 15.87 -5.87
CA THR A 212 -6.09 15.40 -6.29
C THR A 212 -6.14 14.58 -7.57
N GLY A 213 -4.99 14.44 -8.26
CA GLY A 213 -4.86 13.75 -9.55
C GLY A 213 -5.44 14.53 -10.75
N PRO A 214 -5.17 14.11 -11.99
CA PRO A 214 -5.70 14.76 -13.19
C PRO A 214 -7.22 14.58 -13.30
N ARG A 215 -7.90 15.51 -13.96
CA ARG A 215 -9.33 15.41 -14.25
C ARG A 215 -9.54 14.76 -15.61
N VAL A 216 -10.31 13.68 -15.63
CA VAL A 216 -10.58 12.88 -16.83
C VAL A 216 -12.06 12.98 -17.24
N PRO A 217 -12.41 12.90 -18.53
CA PRO A 217 -13.78 13.00 -19.02
C PRO A 217 -14.62 11.75 -18.72
N VAL A 218 -13.99 10.57 -18.58
CA VAL A 218 -14.67 9.32 -18.22
C VAL A 218 -14.12 8.81 -16.89
N ASN A 219 -15.00 8.75 -15.89
CA ASN A 219 -14.76 8.16 -14.58
C ASN A 219 -16.13 7.66 -14.10
N SER A 220 -16.45 6.38 -14.33
CA SER A 220 -17.81 5.86 -14.21
C SER A 220 -17.84 4.47 -13.59
N LEU A 221 -18.66 4.30 -12.56
CA LEU A 221 -18.87 3.03 -11.90
C LEU A 221 -19.98 2.25 -12.62
N LEU A 222 -19.61 1.13 -13.23
CA LEU A 222 -20.46 0.22 -13.97
C LEU A 222 -20.76 -1.04 -13.15
N THR A 223 -21.77 -1.79 -13.58
CA THR A 223 -22.15 -3.07 -12.98
C THR A 223 -22.30 -4.12 -14.08
N ILE A 224 -21.50 -5.18 -14.01
CA ILE A 224 -21.57 -6.34 -14.89
C ILE A 224 -22.69 -7.27 -14.37
N PRO A 225 -23.72 -7.60 -15.16
CA PRO A 225 -24.77 -8.51 -14.74
C PRO A 225 -24.23 -9.94 -14.53
N PRO A 226 -24.55 -10.64 -13.43
CA PRO A 226 -23.83 -11.86 -13.06
C PRO A 226 -24.42 -13.13 -13.68
N TYR A 227 -25.63 -13.04 -14.24
CA TYR A 227 -26.30 -14.09 -15.00
C TYR A 227 -25.82 -14.15 -16.46
N GLU A 228 -25.01 -13.18 -16.91
CA GLU A 228 -24.35 -13.23 -18.19
C GLU A 228 -23.20 -14.23 -18.18
N SER A 229 -22.84 -14.69 -19.37
CA SER A 229 -21.70 -15.56 -19.61
C SER A 229 -20.85 -15.04 -20.77
N TYR A 230 -19.54 -15.10 -20.59
CA TYR A 230 -18.52 -14.63 -21.53
C TYR A 230 -17.65 -15.79 -22.01
N GLU A 231 -17.12 -15.67 -23.22
CA GLU A 231 -16.45 -16.77 -23.90
C GLU A 231 -14.95 -16.51 -24.04
N LEU A 232 -14.15 -17.38 -23.42
CA LEU A 232 -12.73 -17.54 -23.71
C LEU A 232 -12.53 -18.79 -24.59
N ARG A 233 -11.33 -18.95 -25.14
CA ARG A 233 -10.92 -20.16 -25.86
C ARG A 233 -9.67 -20.77 -25.25
N THR A 234 -9.50 -22.08 -25.40
CA THR A 234 -8.24 -22.76 -25.08
C THR A 234 -7.23 -22.62 -26.24
N LYS A 235 -5.93 -22.88 -26.00
CA LYS A 235 -4.92 -23.03 -27.06
C LYS A 235 -5.25 -24.16 -28.04
N SER A 236 -6.05 -25.15 -27.61
CA SER A 236 -6.62 -26.21 -28.44
C SER A 236 -7.95 -25.84 -29.14
N GLY A 237 -8.41 -24.58 -29.05
CA GLY A 237 -9.59 -24.06 -29.75
C GLY A 237 -10.94 -24.28 -29.06
N LYS A 238 -11.00 -25.15 -28.04
CA LYS A 238 -12.22 -25.42 -27.25
C LYS A 238 -12.76 -24.15 -26.60
N LEU A 239 -14.06 -24.12 -26.35
CA LEU A 239 -14.76 -22.99 -25.75
C LEU A 239 -14.77 -23.10 -24.21
N LEU A 240 -14.40 -22.01 -23.54
CA LEU A 240 -14.48 -21.83 -22.09
C LEU A 240 -15.61 -20.83 -21.80
N LYS A 241 -16.71 -21.29 -21.20
CA LYS A 241 -17.83 -20.44 -20.79
C LYS A 241 -17.59 -19.97 -19.35
N VAL A 242 -17.29 -18.69 -19.17
CA VAL A 242 -17.04 -18.04 -17.88
C VAL A 242 -18.33 -17.36 -17.40
N THR A 243 -18.77 -17.66 -16.19
CA THR A 243 -20.01 -17.11 -15.58
C THR A 243 -19.69 -16.19 -14.39
N GLY A 244 -20.69 -15.48 -13.86
CA GLY A 244 -20.57 -14.85 -12.55
C GLY A 244 -20.28 -15.89 -11.46
N SER A 245 -19.56 -15.49 -10.42
CA SER A 245 -19.25 -16.37 -9.29
C SER A 245 -20.46 -16.59 -8.38
N VAL A 246 -20.61 -17.83 -7.92
CA VAL A 246 -21.56 -18.23 -6.86
C VAL A 246 -20.89 -18.46 -5.51
N ALA A 247 -19.56 -18.50 -5.44
CA ALA A 247 -18.81 -18.92 -4.26
C ALA A 247 -19.14 -18.07 -3.01
N HIS A 248 -19.37 -18.76 -1.89
CA HIS A 248 -19.68 -18.27 -0.54
C HIS A 248 -20.94 -17.40 -0.34
N THR A 249 -21.24 -16.49 -1.27
CA THR A 249 -22.32 -15.50 -1.09
C THR A 249 -23.36 -15.47 -2.21
N GLY A 250 -23.37 -16.50 -3.07
CA GLY A 250 -24.30 -16.61 -4.19
C GLY A 250 -24.01 -15.66 -5.35
N LEU A 251 -24.87 -15.69 -6.36
CA LEU A 251 -24.69 -14.93 -7.59
C LEU A 251 -24.95 -13.42 -7.34
N LYS A 252 -23.95 -12.57 -7.56
CA LYS A 252 -24.02 -11.12 -7.29
C LYS A 252 -23.41 -10.30 -8.43
N PRO A 253 -23.99 -9.15 -8.82
CA PRO A 253 -23.44 -8.30 -9.86
C PRO A 253 -22.06 -7.74 -9.49
N LEU A 254 -21.09 -7.83 -10.40
CA LEU A 254 -19.73 -7.36 -10.18
C LEU A 254 -19.64 -5.87 -10.54
N ARG A 255 -19.11 -5.04 -9.65
CA ARG A 255 -18.91 -3.61 -9.91
C ARG A 255 -17.51 -3.38 -10.49
N VAL A 256 -17.42 -2.51 -11.51
CA VAL A 256 -16.14 -2.11 -12.11
C VAL A 256 -16.15 -0.62 -12.39
N ARG A 257 -15.03 0.06 -12.12
CA ARG A 257 -14.84 1.49 -12.44
C ARG A 257 -14.08 1.62 -13.75
N LEU A 258 -14.72 2.23 -14.74
CA LEU A 258 -14.11 2.61 -16.01
C LEU A 258 -13.60 4.04 -15.94
N VAL A 259 -12.30 4.21 -16.19
CA VAL A 259 -11.61 5.51 -16.21
C VAL A 259 -10.96 5.69 -17.58
N SER A 260 -11.11 6.85 -18.21
CA SER A 260 -10.34 7.19 -19.42
C SER A 260 -10.17 8.70 -19.58
N SER A 261 -8.95 9.09 -19.94
CA SER A 261 -8.53 10.47 -20.20
C SER A 261 -9.14 11.08 -21.46
N LEU A 262 -9.67 10.26 -22.37
CA LEU A 262 -10.34 10.69 -23.59
C LEU A 262 -11.71 10.02 -23.73
N GLN A 263 -12.70 10.77 -24.21
CA GLN A 263 -13.98 10.20 -24.65
C GLN A 263 -13.77 9.64 -26.06
N ARG A 264 -13.43 8.35 -26.16
CA ARG A 264 -13.16 7.64 -27.42
C ARG A 264 -14.44 7.16 -28.10
N HIS A 265 -14.40 6.94 -29.41
CA HIS A 265 -15.50 6.29 -30.14
C HIS A 265 -15.85 4.93 -29.52
N GLY A 266 -17.15 4.65 -29.38
CA GLY A 266 -17.69 3.41 -28.79
C GLY A 266 -17.72 3.39 -27.25
N LEU A 267 -16.85 4.17 -26.60
CA LEU A 267 -16.71 4.20 -25.14
C LEU A 267 -18.03 4.61 -24.45
N LEU A 268 -18.59 3.70 -23.64
CA LEU A 268 -19.93 3.81 -23.02
C LEU A 268 -21.08 3.95 -24.04
N GLY A 269 -20.94 3.34 -25.23
CA GLY A 269 -21.90 3.43 -26.33
C GLY A 269 -21.93 4.79 -27.03
N ARG A 270 -20.94 5.66 -26.80
CA ARG A 270 -20.93 7.04 -27.32
C ARG A 270 -20.21 7.14 -28.67
N ASN A 271 -20.92 7.62 -29.68
CA ASN A 271 -20.30 7.94 -30.97
C ASN A 271 -19.49 9.26 -30.86
N THR A 272 -18.17 9.16 -30.90
CA THR A 272 -17.22 10.29 -30.88
C THR A 272 -16.10 10.01 -31.90
N PRO A 273 -16.41 10.11 -33.21
CA PRO A 273 -15.56 9.55 -34.27
C PRO A 273 -14.26 10.33 -34.49
N GLU A 274 -14.17 11.56 -33.97
CA GLU A 274 -12.95 12.38 -33.96
C GLU A 274 -11.86 11.86 -32.99
N VAL A 275 -12.21 10.93 -32.10
CA VAL A 275 -11.30 10.37 -31.10
C VAL A 275 -11.18 8.86 -31.29
N GLU A 276 -10.01 8.43 -31.77
CA GLU A 276 -9.72 7.04 -32.11
C GLU A 276 -9.92 6.06 -30.94
N VAL A 277 -10.17 4.80 -31.29
CA VAL A 277 -10.27 3.67 -30.35
C VAL A 277 -8.87 3.30 -29.85
N ALA A 278 -8.71 3.02 -28.55
CA ALA A 278 -7.39 2.68 -28.00
C ALA A 278 -6.92 1.29 -28.45
N ARG A 279 -5.64 1.13 -28.79
CA ARG A 279 -5.06 -0.22 -29.03
C ARG A 279 -5.01 -1.05 -27.74
N SER A 280 -4.86 -0.37 -26.61
CA SER A 280 -4.49 -0.96 -25.33
C SER A 280 -5.56 -0.73 -24.24
N LEU A 281 -5.64 -1.65 -23.27
CA LEU A 281 -6.45 -1.55 -22.05
C LEU A 281 -5.60 -1.91 -20.82
N VAL A 282 -5.89 -1.28 -19.68
CA VAL A 282 -5.46 -1.78 -18.37
C VAL A 282 -6.64 -2.40 -17.62
N LEU A 283 -6.46 -3.59 -17.07
CA LEU A 283 -7.35 -4.19 -16.07
C LEU A 283 -6.68 -4.18 -14.70
N HIS A 284 -7.37 -3.64 -13.70
CA HIS A 284 -6.81 -3.30 -12.39
C HIS A 284 -7.54 -3.96 -11.21
N CYS A 285 -6.78 -4.49 -10.26
CA CYS A 285 -7.28 -4.96 -8.96
C CYS A 285 -6.58 -4.20 -7.85
N HIS A 286 -7.37 -3.61 -6.95
CA HIS A 286 -6.85 -2.80 -5.85
C HIS A 286 -6.26 -3.62 -4.69
N GLY A 287 -5.50 -2.96 -3.81
CA GLY A 287 -4.98 -3.52 -2.56
C GLY A 287 -6.03 -3.68 -1.45
N GLY A 288 -5.60 -3.54 -0.19
CA GLY A 288 -6.48 -3.60 0.98
C GLY A 288 -6.65 -4.97 1.64
N GLY A 289 -5.70 -5.88 1.44
CA GLY A 289 -5.60 -7.15 2.19
C GLY A 289 -6.77 -8.12 1.98
N PHE A 290 -7.48 -8.01 0.85
CA PHE A 290 -8.76 -8.70 0.56
C PHE A 290 -9.94 -8.36 1.49
N ILE A 291 -9.76 -7.49 2.50
CA ILE A 291 -10.80 -7.19 3.50
C ILE A 291 -11.45 -5.82 3.34
N ALA A 292 -10.79 -4.86 2.69
CA ALA A 292 -11.25 -3.47 2.60
C ALA A 292 -10.78 -2.78 1.31
N THR A 293 -11.13 -1.48 1.21
CA THR A 293 -10.84 -0.59 0.08
C THR A 293 -11.56 -0.97 -1.21
N SER A 294 -11.41 -0.14 -2.25
CA SER A 294 -12.19 -0.23 -3.48
C SER A 294 -11.52 0.53 -4.64
N THR A 295 -12.17 0.52 -5.81
CA THR A 295 -11.90 1.41 -6.94
C THR A 295 -11.98 2.90 -6.56
N ASP A 296 -12.74 3.25 -5.51
CA ASP A 296 -12.86 4.63 -5.01
C ASP A 296 -11.53 5.10 -4.42
N THR A 297 -10.96 4.36 -3.46
CA THR A 297 -9.75 4.81 -2.74
C THR A 297 -8.57 5.03 -3.68
N HIS A 298 -8.43 4.18 -4.69
CA HIS A 298 -7.35 4.22 -5.68
C HIS A 298 -7.64 5.13 -6.88
N GLU A 299 -8.81 5.79 -6.94
CA GLU A 299 -9.22 6.66 -8.06
C GLU A 299 -8.17 7.72 -8.48
N PRO A 300 -7.45 8.42 -7.58
CA PRO A 300 -6.43 9.41 -8.01
C PRO A 300 -5.26 8.78 -8.78
N TYR A 301 -4.90 7.53 -8.45
CA TYR A 301 -3.91 6.73 -9.18
C TYR A 301 -4.48 6.25 -10.51
N LEU A 302 -5.70 5.68 -10.52
CA LEU A 302 -6.39 5.25 -11.75
C LEU A 302 -6.55 6.40 -12.77
N ARG A 303 -6.83 7.62 -12.28
CA ARG A 303 -6.89 8.83 -13.12
C ARG A 303 -5.53 9.21 -13.68
N LEU A 304 -4.43 9.10 -12.91
CA LEU A 304 -3.08 9.33 -13.44
C LEU A 304 -2.69 8.25 -14.46
N LEU A 305 -3.00 6.98 -14.19
CA LEU A 305 -2.70 5.86 -15.07
C LEU A 305 -3.38 6.01 -16.44
N ALA A 306 -4.66 6.37 -16.46
CA ALA A 306 -5.42 6.65 -17.69
C ALA A 306 -4.95 7.93 -18.42
N ASP A 307 -4.48 8.94 -17.67
CA ASP A 307 -3.96 10.21 -18.20
C ASP A 307 -2.61 10.04 -18.90
N GLN A 308 -1.65 9.36 -18.26
CA GLN A 308 -0.30 9.18 -18.79
C GLN A 308 -0.24 8.15 -19.93
N LEU A 309 -0.96 7.02 -19.82
CA LEU A 309 -0.98 5.98 -20.86
C LEU A 309 -1.96 6.27 -22.01
N GLY A 310 -2.86 7.24 -21.84
CA GLY A 310 -3.94 7.54 -22.78
C GLY A 310 -5.00 6.42 -22.99
N CYS A 311 -4.84 5.25 -22.36
CA CYS A 311 -5.72 4.11 -22.51
C CYS A 311 -6.92 4.15 -21.54
N PRO A 312 -8.01 3.41 -21.80
CA PRO A 312 -9.01 3.13 -20.78
C PRO A 312 -8.43 2.18 -19.72
N VAL A 313 -8.87 2.40 -18.48
CA VAL A 313 -8.52 1.60 -17.29
C VAL A 313 -9.83 1.08 -16.70
N VAL A 314 -9.97 -0.25 -16.60
CA VAL A 314 -11.05 -0.90 -15.87
C VAL A 314 -10.49 -1.37 -14.54
N SER A 315 -10.99 -0.87 -13.41
CA SER A 315 -10.65 -1.39 -12.08
C SER A 315 -11.84 -2.16 -11.50
N ILE A 316 -11.57 -3.28 -10.84
CA ILE A 316 -12.59 -4.18 -10.29
C ILE A 316 -12.84 -3.87 -8.81
N ASP A 317 -14.10 -3.71 -8.39
CA ASP A 317 -14.54 -3.75 -6.99
C ASP A 317 -14.88 -5.22 -6.66
N TYR A 318 -13.86 -6.06 -6.39
CA TYR A 318 -14.06 -7.48 -6.14
C TYR A 318 -14.63 -7.75 -4.73
N SER A 319 -15.31 -8.89 -4.55
CA SER A 319 -15.93 -9.23 -3.27
C SER A 319 -14.89 -9.49 -2.18
N LEU A 320 -15.12 -8.93 -1.00
CA LEU A 320 -14.16 -8.88 0.11
C LEU A 320 -14.42 -9.95 1.19
N ALA A 321 -13.33 -10.45 1.76
CA ALA A 321 -13.32 -11.29 2.95
C ALA A 321 -13.67 -10.46 4.23
N PRO A 322 -14.15 -11.09 5.31
CA PRO A 322 -14.39 -12.52 5.50
C PRO A 322 -15.72 -13.03 4.93
N GLU A 323 -16.59 -12.19 4.35
CA GLU A 323 -17.87 -12.64 3.80
C GLU A 323 -17.69 -13.38 2.47
N ALA A 324 -16.71 -12.97 1.66
CA ALA A 324 -16.33 -13.60 0.40
C ALA A 324 -14.83 -14.04 0.43
N PRO A 325 -14.50 -15.15 1.10
CA PRO A 325 -13.15 -15.72 1.05
C PRO A 325 -12.82 -16.35 -0.32
N TYR A 326 -11.59 -16.81 -0.48
CA TYR A 326 -11.11 -17.58 -1.64
C TYR A 326 -12.06 -18.75 -1.97
N PRO A 327 -12.35 -19.05 -3.26
CA PRO A 327 -11.78 -18.47 -4.48
C PRO A 327 -12.52 -17.24 -5.03
N ARG A 328 -13.49 -16.67 -4.30
CA ARG A 328 -14.50 -15.74 -4.83
C ARG A 328 -13.91 -14.56 -5.63
N ALA A 329 -12.89 -13.89 -5.10
CA ALA A 329 -12.26 -12.75 -5.79
C ALA A 329 -11.56 -13.16 -7.11
N VAL A 330 -10.97 -14.37 -7.17
CA VAL A 330 -10.29 -14.90 -8.36
C VAL A 330 -11.31 -15.24 -9.46
N GLU A 331 -12.43 -15.87 -9.08
CA GLU A 331 -13.56 -16.13 -9.99
C GLU A 331 -14.12 -14.82 -10.59
N GLU A 332 -14.26 -13.78 -9.77
CA GLU A 332 -14.73 -12.44 -10.21
C GLU A 332 -13.70 -11.71 -11.08
N ALA A 333 -12.39 -11.82 -10.79
CA ALA A 333 -11.34 -11.27 -11.64
C ALA A 333 -11.30 -11.92 -13.03
N LEU A 334 -11.49 -13.25 -13.10
CA LEU A 334 -11.61 -13.97 -14.38
C LEU A 334 -12.87 -13.57 -15.16
N PHE A 335 -14.00 -13.39 -14.47
CA PHE A 335 -15.25 -12.92 -15.07
C PHE A 335 -15.09 -11.50 -15.66
N ALA A 336 -14.45 -10.59 -14.94
CA ALA A 336 -14.13 -9.25 -15.42
C ALA A 336 -13.15 -9.25 -16.61
N TYR A 337 -12.14 -10.13 -16.61
CA TYR A 337 -11.21 -10.29 -17.73
C TYR A 337 -11.93 -10.75 -19.01
N ALA A 338 -12.78 -11.78 -18.90
CA ALA A 338 -13.58 -12.27 -20.02
C ALA A 338 -14.62 -11.23 -20.50
N TRP A 339 -15.21 -10.45 -19.58
CA TRP A 339 -16.07 -9.31 -19.93
C TRP A 339 -15.33 -8.23 -20.73
N CYS A 340 -14.11 -7.87 -20.32
CA CYS A 340 -13.31 -6.84 -20.98
C CYS A 340 -12.97 -7.21 -22.43
N LEU A 341 -12.59 -8.46 -22.68
CA LEU A 341 -12.34 -8.99 -24.02
C LEU A 341 -13.63 -9.04 -24.86
N SER A 342 -14.76 -9.42 -24.25
CA SER A 342 -16.06 -9.53 -24.93
C SER A 342 -16.70 -8.17 -25.29
N ASN A 343 -16.28 -7.07 -24.66
CA ASN A 343 -16.91 -5.74 -24.77
C ASN A 343 -15.92 -4.64 -25.21
N ALA A 344 -14.93 -4.99 -26.04
CA ALA A 344 -13.84 -4.08 -26.38
C ALA A 344 -14.31 -2.71 -26.94
N ALA A 345 -15.24 -2.72 -27.90
CA ALA A 345 -15.82 -1.50 -28.47
C ALA A 345 -16.54 -0.61 -27.43
N PHE A 346 -17.30 -1.21 -26.51
CA PHE A 346 -17.98 -0.49 -25.42
C PHE A 346 -17.00 0.13 -24.43
N LEU A 347 -15.85 -0.53 -24.24
CA LEU A 347 -14.73 -0.07 -23.43
C LEU A 347 -13.79 0.88 -24.18
N GLY A 348 -14.09 1.24 -25.43
CA GLY A 348 -13.29 2.21 -26.21
C GLY A 348 -11.90 1.70 -26.60
N TRP A 349 -11.70 0.38 -26.69
CA TRP A 349 -10.44 -0.24 -27.12
C TRP A 349 -10.66 -1.33 -28.21
N THR A 350 -9.58 -1.73 -28.87
CA THR A 350 -9.61 -2.63 -30.05
C THR A 350 -9.62 -4.13 -29.71
N GLY A 351 -9.25 -4.52 -28.48
CA GLY A 351 -8.93 -5.90 -28.13
C GLY A 351 -7.46 -6.32 -28.37
N GLU A 352 -6.61 -5.41 -28.86
CA GLU A 352 -5.25 -5.76 -29.29
C GLU A 352 -4.29 -6.03 -28.12
N ARG A 353 -4.16 -5.14 -27.14
CA ARG A 353 -3.25 -5.27 -25.97
C ARG A 353 -3.96 -5.08 -24.63
N ILE A 354 -3.74 -5.96 -23.66
CA ILE A 354 -4.27 -5.84 -22.30
C ILE A 354 -3.20 -6.12 -21.24
N CYS A 355 -2.95 -5.16 -20.36
CA CYS A 355 -2.05 -5.30 -19.23
C CYS A 355 -2.85 -5.45 -17.92
N LEU A 356 -2.41 -6.37 -17.06
CA LEU A 356 -2.93 -6.51 -15.71
C LEU A 356 -2.09 -5.67 -14.74
N VAL A 357 -2.72 -4.89 -13.87
CA VAL A 357 -2.04 -4.01 -12.91
C VAL A 357 -2.65 -4.17 -11.53
N GLY A 358 -1.85 -4.48 -10.52
CA GLY A 358 -2.38 -4.58 -9.16
C GLY A 358 -1.34 -4.51 -8.05
N GLU A 359 -1.75 -3.96 -6.93
CA GLU A 359 -0.88 -3.66 -5.80
C GLU A 359 -1.30 -4.42 -4.54
N SER A 360 -0.32 -4.86 -3.72
CA SER A 360 -0.58 -5.66 -2.51
C SER A 360 -1.45 -6.90 -2.82
N ALA A 361 -2.59 -7.05 -2.14
CA ALA A 361 -3.58 -8.10 -2.40
C ALA A 361 -4.09 -8.14 -3.86
N GLY A 362 -4.21 -6.99 -4.53
CA GLY A 362 -4.64 -6.93 -5.93
C GLY A 362 -3.58 -7.46 -6.92
N GLY A 363 -2.30 -7.28 -6.59
CA GLY A 363 -1.19 -7.85 -7.36
C GLY A 363 -1.11 -9.37 -7.20
N LEU A 364 -1.31 -9.88 -5.97
CA LEU A 364 -1.50 -11.32 -5.72
C LEU A 364 -2.70 -11.87 -6.51
N LEU A 365 -3.86 -11.20 -6.44
CA LEU A 365 -5.08 -11.60 -7.15
C LEU A 365 -4.88 -11.74 -8.67
N LEU A 366 -4.20 -10.77 -9.30
CA LEU A 366 -3.94 -10.81 -10.75
C LEU A 366 -2.83 -11.80 -11.12
N THR A 367 -1.88 -12.08 -10.21
CA THR A 367 -0.92 -13.19 -10.39
C THR A 367 -1.65 -14.53 -10.38
N SER A 368 -2.57 -14.75 -9.44
CA SER A 368 -3.42 -15.94 -9.40
C SER A 368 -4.34 -16.06 -10.61
N LEU A 369 -4.83 -14.94 -11.15
CA LEU A 369 -5.57 -14.91 -12.43
C LEU A 369 -4.70 -15.39 -13.59
N CYS A 370 -3.45 -14.94 -13.73
CA CYS A 370 -2.54 -15.44 -14.76
C CYS A 370 -2.32 -16.96 -14.64
N LEU A 371 -2.01 -17.45 -13.44
CA LEU A 371 -1.87 -18.88 -13.18
C LEU A 371 -3.15 -19.67 -13.53
N LYS A 372 -4.34 -19.11 -13.27
CA LYS A 372 -5.63 -19.71 -13.65
C LYS A 372 -5.89 -19.70 -15.15
N LEU A 373 -5.51 -18.66 -15.88
CA LEU A 373 -5.60 -18.64 -17.34
C LEU A 373 -4.67 -19.69 -17.97
N ILE A 374 -3.51 -19.96 -17.34
CA ILE A 374 -2.56 -21.01 -17.75
C ILE A 374 -3.13 -22.41 -17.44
N GLU A 375 -3.63 -22.65 -16.22
CA GLU A 375 -4.28 -23.91 -15.83
C GLU A 375 -5.47 -24.27 -16.75
N LEU A 376 -6.29 -23.28 -17.11
CA LEU A 376 -7.40 -23.41 -18.07
C LEU A 376 -6.92 -23.53 -19.53
N ASN A 377 -5.61 -23.50 -19.77
CA ASN A 377 -4.96 -23.53 -21.09
C ASN A 377 -5.53 -22.48 -22.05
N ALA A 378 -5.76 -21.25 -21.57
CA ALA A 378 -6.40 -20.18 -22.33
C ALA A 378 -5.52 -19.71 -23.51
N SER A 379 -6.14 -19.42 -24.66
CA SER A 379 -5.46 -18.90 -25.85
C SER A 379 -5.12 -17.43 -25.76
N ARG A 380 -5.79 -16.68 -24.86
CA ARG A 380 -5.48 -15.28 -24.58
C ARG A 380 -5.06 -15.15 -23.12
N LEU A 381 -3.76 -14.99 -22.93
CA LEU A 381 -3.15 -14.40 -21.73
C LEU A 381 -3.13 -12.86 -21.90
N PRO A 382 -2.98 -12.09 -20.81
CA PRO A 382 -2.61 -10.68 -20.92
C PRO A 382 -1.20 -10.52 -21.50
N ASP A 383 -0.93 -9.34 -22.06
CA ASP A 383 0.34 -9.01 -22.71
C ASP A 383 1.45 -8.67 -21.71
N GLY A 384 1.07 -8.32 -20.48
CA GLY A 384 1.97 -8.18 -19.35
C GLY A 384 1.22 -8.04 -18.02
N LEU A 385 1.94 -8.28 -16.92
CA LEU A 385 1.47 -8.22 -15.54
C LEU A 385 2.39 -7.28 -14.72
N VAL A 386 1.87 -6.14 -14.27
CA VAL A 386 2.61 -5.20 -13.41
C VAL A 386 2.09 -5.31 -11.98
N VAL A 387 2.97 -5.65 -11.05
CA VAL A 387 2.61 -5.95 -9.66
C VAL A 387 3.50 -5.19 -8.68
N ALA A 388 2.88 -4.48 -7.75
CA ALA A 388 3.56 -3.68 -6.73
C ALA A 388 3.38 -4.28 -5.33
N TYR A 389 4.48 -4.51 -4.61
CA TYR A 389 4.53 -4.98 -3.21
C TYR A 389 3.55 -6.12 -2.89
N ALA A 390 3.49 -7.13 -3.77
CA ALA A 390 2.54 -8.24 -3.70
C ALA A 390 3.04 -9.40 -2.80
N PRO A 391 2.19 -9.97 -1.92
CA PRO A 391 2.58 -11.07 -1.02
C PRO A 391 2.47 -12.43 -1.70
N PHE A 392 3.44 -12.78 -2.56
CA PHE A 392 3.46 -14.06 -3.30
C PHE A 392 3.55 -15.31 -2.40
N MET A 393 4.03 -15.18 -1.17
CA MET A 393 3.97 -16.19 -0.11
C MET A 393 2.90 -15.77 0.92
N PHE A 394 1.64 -15.99 0.58
CA PHE A 394 0.48 -15.58 1.40
C PHE A 394 0.22 -16.53 2.60
N GLN A 395 1.30 -16.85 3.32
CA GLN A 395 1.34 -17.74 4.48
C GLN A 395 2.12 -17.11 5.64
N PHE A 396 1.87 -17.63 6.84
CA PHE A 396 2.50 -17.17 8.08
C PHE A 396 3.83 -17.89 8.34
N VAL A 397 4.80 -17.61 7.47
CA VAL A 397 6.19 -18.11 7.54
C VAL A 397 7.18 -16.97 7.79
N PRO A 398 8.31 -17.24 8.48
CA PRO A 398 9.37 -16.26 8.70
C PRO A 398 10.18 -16.04 7.41
N SER A 399 10.69 -14.82 7.28
CA SER A 399 11.77 -14.43 6.37
C SER A 399 12.52 -13.26 7.01
N ALA A 400 13.58 -12.77 6.37
CA ALA A 400 14.31 -11.60 6.86
C ALA A 400 13.49 -10.31 6.75
N SER A 401 12.80 -10.08 5.62
CA SER A 401 11.97 -8.90 5.40
C SER A 401 10.76 -8.88 6.35
N ARG A 402 10.16 -10.04 6.64
CA ARG A 402 9.00 -10.12 7.55
C ARG A 402 9.28 -9.52 8.94
N LEU A 403 10.56 -9.44 9.37
CA LEU A 403 10.98 -8.72 10.59
C LEU A 403 10.57 -7.24 10.59
N LEU A 404 10.58 -6.57 9.45
CA LEU A 404 10.25 -5.14 9.30
C LEU A 404 8.84 -4.81 9.78
N SER A 405 7.95 -5.81 9.84
CA SER A 405 6.56 -5.67 10.33
C SER A 405 6.44 -5.40 11.83
N LEU A 406 7.53 -5.51 12.61
CA LEU A 406 7.58 -4.97 13.98
C LEU A 406 7.55 -3.43 14.02
N TYR A 407 7.87 -2.78 12.89
CA TYR A 407 8.10 -1.35 12.77
C TYR A 407 7.17 -0.68 11.74
N ASP A 408 6.57 -1.47 10.84
CA ASP A 408 5.69 -1.00 9.77
C ASP A 408 4.31 -0.49 10.28
N PRO A 409 3.92 0.76 9.97
CA PRO A 409 2.67 1.37 10.45
C PRO A 409 1.42 1.04 9.61
N LEU A 410 1.54 0.26 8.53
CA LEU A 410 0.44 -0.12 7.62
C LEU A 410 0.16 -1.62 7.62
N ILE A 411 1.21 -2.44 7.52
CA ILE A 411 1.16 -3.91 7.47
C ILE A 411 2.01 -4.58 8.57
N PRO A 412 1.78 -4.26 9.86
CA PRO A 412 2.31 -5.06 10.95
C PRO A 412 1.75 -6.49 10.88
N TRP A 413 2.54 -7.49 11.26
CA TRP A 413 2.22 -8.90 10.95
C TRP A 413 0.84 -9.33 11.46
N GLN A 414 0.38 -8.75 12.57
CA GLN A 414 -0.92 -9.06 13.18
C GLN A 414 -2.08 -8.74 12.22
N ILE A 415 -2.00 -7.63 11.48
CA ILE A 415 -2.99 -7.27 10.47
C ILE A 415 -2.86 -8.22 9.28
N THR A 416 -1.64 -8.47 8.80
CA THR A 416 -1.36 -9.36 7.66
C THR A 416 -1.90 -10.78 7.92
N TYR A 417 -1.68 -11.32 9.11
CA TYR A 417 -2.21 -12.62 9.56
C TYR A 417 -3.75 -12.62 9.62
N ARG A 418 -4.38 -11.55 10.10
CA ARG A 418 -5.86 -11.43 10.12
C ARG A 418 -6.46 -11.30 8.72
N CYS A 419 -5.77 -10.63 7.80
CA CYS A 419 -6.13 -10.58 6.37
C CYS A 419 -6.04 -11.98 5.74
N MET A 420 -4.95 -12.71 6.00
CA MET A 420 -4.79 -14.11 5.58
C MET A 420 -5.91 -15.00 6.13
N GLN A 421 -6.18 -14.95 7.44
CA GLN A 421 -7.25 -15.72 8.10
C GLN A 421 -8.63 -15.47 7.46
N ALA A 422 -8.95 -14.19 7.19
CA ALA A 422 -10.20 -13.82 6.54
C ALA A 422 -10.28 -14.34 5.10
N TYR A 423 -9.22 -14.17 4.29
CA TYR A 423 -9.21 -14.57 2.88
C TYR A 423 -9.24 -16.09 2.68
N ILE A 424 -8.52 -16.86 3.49
CA ILE A 424 -8.50 -18.34 3.41
C ILE A 424 -9.76 -18.95 4.09
N GLY A 425 -10.57 -18.15 4.79
CA GLY A 425 -11.90 -18.55 5.27
C GLY A 425 -11.91 -19.45 6.51
N GLY A 426 -10.76 -19.70 7.15
CA GLY A 426 -10.67 -20.38 8.44
C GLY A 426 -11.10 -21.85 8.48
N GLN A 427 -11.37 -22.49 7.33
CA GLN A 427 -11.35 -23.94 7.19
C GLN A 427 -9.91 -24.38 6.87
N GLY A 428 -9.46 -25.49 7.44
CA GLY A 428 -8.20 -26.10 6.99
C GLY A 428 -8.45 -26.77 5.64
N VAL A 429 -7.74 -26.34 4.58
CA VAL A 429 -7.89 -26.94 3.25
C VAL A 429 -7.20 -28.31 3.25
N THR A 430 -7.96 -29.35 3.59
CA THR A 430 -7.55 -30.74 3.35
C THR A 430 -7.36 -30.97 1.86
N ARG A 431 -6.49 -31.93 1.50
CA ARG A 431 -6.17 -32.29 0.10
C ARG A 431 -7.31 -33.08 -0.58
N ASP A 432 -8.54 -32.60 -0.45
CA ASP A 432 -9.66 -33.04 -1.27
C ASP A 432 -9.57 -32.30 -2.61
N SER A 433 -9.29 -33.06 -3.68
CA SER A 433 -8.84 -32.56 -4.99
C SER A 433 -9.85 -31.71 -5.77
N GLN A 434 -10.99 -31.36 -5.16
CA GLN A 434 -12.02 -30.47 -5.73
C GLN A 434 -11.73 -28.99 -5.46
N SER A 435 -10.89 -28.67 -4.46
CA SER A 435 -10.61 -27.29 -4.02
C SER A 435 -9.86 -26.42 -5.03
N LEU A 436 -9.24 -27.03 -6.05
CA LEU A 436 -8.47 -26.31 -7.07
C LEU A 436 -9.33 -25.76 -8.21
N CYS A 437 -10.53 -26.28 -8.48
CA CYS A 437 -11.34 -25.82 -9.61
C CYS A 437 -12.03 -24.48 -9.31
N LEU A 438 -11.94 -23.51 -10.23
CA LEU A 438 -12.83 -22.35 -10.24
C LEU A 438 -14.25 -22.83 -10.59
N ASN A 439 -15.23 -22.46 -9.78
CA ASN A 439 -16.61 -22.96 -9.90
C ASN A 439 -17.40 -22.26 -11.02
N ASN A 440 -16.84 -21.18 -11.60
CA ASN A 440 -17.50 -20.32 -12.58
C ASN A 440 -16.98 -20.51 -14.03
N VAL A 441 -16.32 -21.63 -14.33
CA VAL A 441 -15.85 -21.97 -15.68
C VAL A 441 -16.38 -23.35 -16.10
N LYS A 442 -17.06 -23.41 -17.24
CA LYS A 442 -17.40 -24.68 -17.92
C LYS A 442 -16.58 -24.80 -19.20
N LEU A 443 -15.94 -25.95 -19.42
CA LEU A 443 -15.56 -26.39 -20.76
C LEU A 443 -16.85 -26.79 -21.50
N VAL A 444 -17.00 -26.32 -22.74
CA VAL A 444 -18.08 -26.76 -23.62
C VAL A 444 -17.49 -27.72 -24.66
N ASP A 445 -17.94 -28.96 -24.63
CA ASP A 445 -17.77 -29.93 -25.71
C ASP A 445 -18.94 -29.78 -26.71
N ASP A 446 -18.72 -30.05 -27.98
CA ASP A 446 -19.62 -29.70 -29.11
C ASP A 446 -20.98 -30.45 -29.17
N GLN A 447 -21.52 -30.92 -28.04
CA GLN A 447 -22.71 -31.78 -27.94
C GLN A 447 -23.68 -31.44 -26.78
N SER A 448 -23.45 -30.40 -25.97
CA SER A 448 -24.34 -30.05 -24.84
C SER A 448 -25.07 -28.71 -25.00
N ASP A 449 -26.39 -28.80 -25.21
CA ASP A 449 -27.29 -27.65 -25.35
C ASP A 449 -27.74 -27.15 -23.95
N ASP A 450 -26.86 -26.38 -23.28
CA ASP A 450 -27.04 -25.89 -21.90
C ASP A 450 -28.01 -24.69 -21.85
N SER A 451 -29.31 -24.97 -21.84
CA SER A 451 -30.43 -24.02 -22.00
C SER A 451 -30.49 -22.87 -20.99
N ASP A 452 -29.87 -23.04 -19.82
CA ASP A 452 -30.18 -22.25 -18.63
C ASP A 452 -29.24 -21.05 -18.41
N THR A 453 -28.28 -20.81 -19.32
CA THR A 453 -27.28 -19.73 -19.18
C THR A 453 -27.26 -18.76 -20.36
N VAL A 454 -27.80 -17.56 -20.12
CA VAL A 454 -27.90 -16.47 -21.09
C VAL A 454 -26.51 -16.07 -21.60
N LYS A 455 -26.30 -16.21 -22.91
CA LYS A 455 -25.13 -15.67 -23.60
C LYS A 455 -25.23 -14.15 -23.65
N ALA A 456 -24.18 -13.45 -23.20
CA ALA A 456 -24.14 -12.00 -23.25
C ALA A 456 -24.22 -11.49 -24.70
N LYS A 457 -24.92 -10.37 -24.90
CA LYS A 457 -24.81 -9.58 -26.13
C LYS A 457 -23.80 -8.45 -25.88
N PRO A 458 -22.91 -8.12 -26.83
CA PRO A 458 -21.99 -7.00 -26.68
C PRO A 458 -22.76 -5.71 -26.34
N LEU A 459 -22.29 -4.97 -25.33
CA LEU A 459 -22.94 -3.75 -24.87
C LEU A 459 -22.84 -2.65 -25.93
N THR A 460 -23.98 -2.15 -26.41
CA THR A 460 -24.03 -1.05 -27.40
C THR A 460 -24.60 0.26 -26.85
N GLU A 461 -25.26 0.22 -25.70
CA GLU A 461 -25.90 1.39 -25.05
C GLU A 461 -25.47 1.51 -23.58
N PRO A 462 -25.42 2.74 -23.03
CA PRO A 462 -25.13 2.94 -21.62
C PRO A 462 -26.31 2.50 -20.73
N LEU A 463 -26.04 1.59 -19.79
CA LEU A 463 -27.01 1.13 -18.79
C LEU A 463 -27.62 2.31 -18.00
N GLN A 464 -28.93 2.25 -17.72
CA GLN A 464 -29.70 3.36 -17.16
C GLN A 464 -29.30 3.73 -15.72
N HIS A 465 -28.40 4.70 -15.56
CA HIS A 465 -28.10 5.31 -14.26
C HIS A 465 -29.26 6.17 -13.74
N ARG A 466 -29.74 5.86 -12.53
CA ARG A 466 -30.50 6.80 -11.69
C ARG A 466 -29.57 7.95 -11.25
N ASN A 467 -29.60 9.05 -11.98
CA ASN A 467 -28.85 10.25 -11.67
C ASN A 467 -29.54 11.10 -10.58
N GLU A 468 -29.03 11.08 -9.36
CA GLU A 468 -29.31 12.15 -8.38
C GLU A 468 -28.45 13.38 -8.71
N ARG A 469 -29.01 14.32 -9.48
CA ARG A 469 -28.31 15.53 -9.93
C ARG A 469 -28.18 16.56 -8.80
N VAL A 470 -26.99 16.71 -8.24
CA VAL A 470 -26.63 17.88 -7.42
C VAL A 470 -26.15 19.01 -8.35
N HIS A 471 -26.96 20.05 -8.52
CA HIS A 471 -26.61 21.21 -9.36
C HIS A 471 -25.66 22.19 -8.64
N SER A 472 -24.38 22.16 -8.99
CA SER A 472 -23.44 23.25 -8.70
C SER A 472 -23.50 24.32 -9.81
N ARG A 473 -23.77 25.58 -9.45
CA ARG A 473 -23.69 26.72 -10.38
C ARG A 473 -22.22 27.14 -10.56
N VAL A 474 -21.72 27.05 -11.79
CA VAL A 474 -20.41 27.60 -12.16
C VAL A 474 -20.55 29.09 -12.46
N VAL A 475 -19.77 29.92 -11.76
CA VAL A 475 -19.58 31.34 -12.11
C VAL A 475 -18.31 31.45 -12.94
N VAL A 476 -18.43 31.89 -14.19
CA VAL A 476 -17.29 32.03 -15.11
C VAL A 476 -16.61 33.38 -14.92
N VAL A 477 -15.34 33.36 -14.49
CA VAL A 477 -14.45 34.51 -14.55
C VAL A 477 -13.48 34.30 -15.71
N LYS A 478 -13.54 35.15 -16.74
CA LYS A 478 -12.58 35.14 -17.86
C LYS A 478 -11.28 35.87 -17.44
N GLY A 479 -10.15 35.35 -17.88
CA GLY A 479 -8.84 35.94 -17.61
C GLY A 479 -7.69 35.13 -18.20
N GLU A 480 -7.55 35.11 -19.52
CA GLU A 480 -6.42 34.45 -20.18
C GLU A 480 -5.11 35.24 -20.00
N LYS A 481 -4.00 34.52 -19.83
CA LYS A 481 -2.75 34.80 -20.57
C LYS A 481 -1.80 33.60 -20.53
N LYS A 482 -1.42 33.09 -21.71
CA LYS A 482 -0.28 32.18 -21.88
C LYS A 482 1.02 32.93 -21.63
N LEU A 483 2.04 32.23 -21.13
CA LEU A 483 3.44 32.37 -21.54
C LEU A 483 4.25 31.14 -21.09
N GLU A 484 5.43 30.94 -21.67
CA GLU A 484 6.03 29.61 -21.84
C GLU A 484 7.03 29.21 -20.73
N MET A 485 7.17 27.90 -20.51
CA MET A 485 8.24 27.30 -19.71
C MET A 485 9.57 27.31 -20.47
N LYS A 486 10.65 27.79 -19.84
CA LYS A 486 12.04 27.34 -20.08
C LYS A 486 12.77 27.14 -18.74
N SER A 487 13.85 26.37 -18.76
CA SER A 487 14.34 25.56 -17.63
C SER A 487 15.59 26.11 -16.90
N ARG A 488 15.96 25.44 -15.79
CA ARG A 488 17.20 25.56 -14.96
C ARG A 488 17.27 26.82 -14.06
N ASP A 489 17.38 26.70 -12.74
CA ASP A 489 18.48 26.27 -11.83
C ASP A 489 19.51 27.40 -11.49
N ALA A 490 19.86 27.81 -10.25
CA ALA A 490 19.11 27.79 -8.96
C ALA A 490 19.77 28.46 -7.68
N MET A 491 21.10 28.63 -7.50
CA MET A 491 21.70 29.01 -6.17
C MET A 491 22.87 30.05 -6.25
N LYS A 492 23.97 30.19 -5.46
CA LYS A 492 24.74 29.29 -4.57
C LYS A 492 25.66 30.01 -3.55
N THR A 493 25.12 30.48 -2.42
CA THR A 493 25.89 30.92 -1.22
C THR A 493 25.34 30.23 0.04
N ARG A 494 25.93 29.10 0.48
CA ARG A 494 26.98 29.04 1.51
C ARG A 494 26.71 29.89 2.76
N LEU A 495 26.28 29.21 3.83
CA LEU A 495 26.65 29.53 5.21
C LEU A 495 27.67 28.48 5.70
N SER A 496 28.47 28.81 6.71
CA SER A 496 29.72 28.10 7.03
C SER A 496 29.54 26.77 7.79
N THR A 497 30.20 25.72 7.30
CA THR A 497 30.23 24.37 7.89
C THR A 497 31.45 24.20 8.80
N SER A 498 31.30 24.50 10.09
CA SER A 498 32.36 24.32 11.10
C SER A 498 31.83 23.76 12.43
N ALA A 499 31.01 22.72 12.36
CA ALA A 499 30.56 21.84 13.46
C ALA A 499 29.84 20.58 12.93
N PHE A 500 30.39 19.98 11.87
CA PHE A 500 30.18 18.59 11.50
C PHE A 500 31.59 18.02 11.44
N ASP A 501 32.04 17.45 12.55
CA ASP A 501 33.47 17.20 12.76
C ASP A 501 34.01 16.23 11.71
N SER A 502 35.22 16.54 11.21
CA SER A 502 35.98 15.69 10.29
C SER A 502 35.99 14.25 10.78
N ASP A 503 36.30 14.11 12.07
CA ASP A 503 36.49 12.89 12.83
C ASP A 503 35.22 12.03 12.90
N PHE A 504 34.03 12.65 12.84
CA PHE A 504 32.75 11.93 12.80
C PHE A 504 32.42 11.40 11.40
N LEU A 505 32.64 12.22 10.36
CA LEU A 505 32.50 11.76 8.97
C LEU A 505 33.56 10.71 8.63
N GLU A 506 34.77 10.87 9.16
CA GLU A 506 35.86 9.92 9.06
C GLU A 506 35.51 8.61 9.78
N PHE A 507 35.08 8.66 11.05
CA PHE A 507 34.60 7.49 11.81
C PHE A 507 33.51 6.70 11.07
N LEU A 508 32.50 7.39 10.51
CA LEU A 508 31.48 6.73 9.69
C LEU A 508 32.13 6.04 8.48
N SER A 509 32.92 6.79 7.69
CA SER A 509 33.54 6.29 6.45
C SER A 509 34.55 5.16 6.67
N ASN A 510 35.21 5.11 7.83
CA ASN A 510 36.25 4.14 8.16
C ASN A 510 35.74 2.90 8.89
N SER A 511 34.49 2.87 9.36
CA SER A 511 33.89 1.67 9.96
C SER A 511 33.62 0.59 8.91
N ASP A 512 34.36 -0.53 8.95
CA ASP A 512 34.26 -1.61 7.97
C ASP A 512 32.87 -2.26 7.88
N CYS A 513 32.11 -2.21 8.97
CA CYS A 513 30.71 -2.66 8.99
C CYS A 513 29.81 -1.75 8.13
N LEU A 514 30.01 -0.42 8.17
CA LEU A 514 29.26 0.54 7.34
C LEU A 514 29.74 0.56 5.89
N LYS A 515 31.03 0.23 5.64
CA LYS A 515 31.57 0.13 4.27
C LYS A 515 30.81 -0.87 3.39
N GLN A 516 30.24 -1.93 4.00
CA GLN A 516 29.50 -2.98 3.31
C GLN A 516 28.01 -2.65 3.04
N SER A 517 27.44 -1.63 3.70
CA SER A 517 26.01 -1.27 3.61
C SER A 517 25.71 0.05 2.87
N TYR A 518 26.72 0.75 2.32
CA TYR A 518 26.57 2.11 1.79
C TYR A 518 25.71 2.28 0.51
N GLN A 519 24.41 2.49 0.71
CA GLN A 519 23.52 3.19 -0.24
C GLN A 519 23.13 4.62 0.19
N VAL A 520 23.51 5.09 1.38
CA VAL A 520 22.94 6.32 1.99
C VAL A 520 24.01 7.33 2.46
N VAL A 521 23.67 8.62 2.48
CA VAL A 521 24.51 9.80 2.75
C VAL A 521 23.77 10.78 3.69
N VAL A 522 24.44 11.45 4.64
CA VAL A 522 23.78 12.34 5.61
C VAL A 522 23.81 13.81 5.16
N ASP A 523 22.69 14.52 5.32
CA ASP A 523 22.54 15.96 5.03
C ASP A 523 22.96 16.86 6.20
N CYS A 524 23.00 18.17 5.98
CA CYS A 524 23.40 19.15 7.00
C CYS A 524 22.41 19.29 8.18
N GLY A 525 21.26 18.61 8.15
CA GLY A 525 20.28 18.51 9.24
C GLY A 525 20.30 17.18 9.98
N GLY A 526 21.14 16.21 9.57
CA GLY A 526 21.20 14.86 10.15
C GLY A 526 20.23 13.86 9.51
N TYR A 527 19.73 14.11 8.31
CA TYR A 527 18.80 13.24 7.57
C TYR A 527 19.51 12.45 6.47
N VAL A 528 19.06 11.23 6.18
CA VAL A 528 19.77 10.30 5.29
C VAL A 528 19.12 10.24 3.88
N ILE A 529 19.94 10.46 2.84
CA ILE A 529 19.60 10.62 1.42
C ILE A 529 20.35 9.56 0.58
N PRO A 530 19.74 8.93 -0.44
CA PRO A 530 20.42 7.92 -1.26
C PRO A 530 21.63 8.47 -2.05
N LYS A 531 22.65 7.62 -2.21
CA LYS A 531 24.00 7.94 -2.72
C LYS A 531 24.06 8.33 -4.20
N GLY A 532 22.99 8.08 -4.97
CA GLY A 532 22.91 8.37 -6.41
C GLY A 532 22.71 9.85 -6.76
N ASP A 533 22.11 10.66 -5.88
CA ASP A 533 21.53 11.97 -6.23
C ASP A 533 22.54 13.14 -6.32
N ARG A 534 23.78 12.85 -6.75
CA ARG A 534 24.84 13.86 -6.87
C ARG A 534 24.66 14.83 -8.04
N ARG A 535 23.71 14.58 -8.96
CA ARG A 535 23.49 15.42 -10.16
C ARG A 535 22.53 16.59 -9.92
N ALA A 536 21.57 16.47 -9.00
CA ALA A 536 20.64 17.57 -8.67
C ALA A 536 21.32 18.80 -8.01
N ALA A 537 22.55 18.66 -7.49
CA ALA A 537 23.21 19.69 -6.69
C ALA A 537 24.04 20.73 -7.48
N VAL A 538 24.22 20.59 -8.81
CA VAL A 538 25.34 21.23 -9.53
C VAL A 538 24.95 22.50 -10.31
N ASP A 539 24.01 22.44 -11.26
CA ASP A 539 23.60 23.56 -12.14
C ASP A 539 23.09 24.80 -11.37
N TYR A 540 22.71 24.58 -10.12
CA TYR A 540 22.30 25.58 -9.14
C TYR A 540 23.33 26.72 -8.96
N VAL A 541 23.42 27.76 -9.83
CA VAL A 541 24.40 28.87 -9.67
C VAL A 541 24.01 30.25 -10.30
N ASN A 542 24.15 31.30 -9.48
CA ASN A 542 24.60 32.69 -9.75
C ASN A 542 23.57 33.84 -9.95
N ILE A 543 24.06 35.05 -9.62
CA ILE A 543 23.50 36.42 -9.78
C ILE A 543 22.54 36.93 -8.66
N HIS A 544 22.77 38.18 -8.24
CA HIS A 544 22.07 38.93 -7.17
C HIS A 544 21.38 40.20 -7.70
N SER A 545 20.46 40.81 -6.92
CA SER A 545 20.64 42.20 -6.42
C SER A 545 19.46 42.75 -5.56
N ASP A 546 19.68 43.91 -4.94
CA ASP A 546 19.00 44.43 -3.74
C ASP A 546 17.71 45.25 -3.98
N ARG A 547 16.62 44.85 -3.32
CA ARG A 547 15.70 45.80 -2.64
C ARG A 547 14.78 45.13 -1.62
N ALA A 548 14.24 43.95 -1.96
CA ALA A 548 13.23 43.26 -1.15
C ALA A 548 13.74 42.81 0.24
N VAL A 549 15.04 42.57 0.39
CA VAL A 549 15.66 42.07 1.63
C VAL A 549 15.47 43.06 2.79
N LYS A 550 15.54 44.37 2.55
CA LYS A 550 15.34 45.41 3.58
C LYS A 550 13.89 45.47 4.07
N THR A 551 12.92 45.20 3.19
CA THR A 551 11.50 45.06 3.56
C THR A 551 11.28 43.79 4.39
N TRP A 552 11.84 42.66 3.96
CA TRP A 552 11.72 41.39 4.71
C TRP A 552 12.38 41.42 6.09
N LEU A 553 13.54 42.08 6.25
CA LEU A 553 14.17 42.27 7.56
C LEU A 553 13.32 43.15 8.50
N SER A 554 12.53 44.09 7.95
CA SER A 554 11.56 44.88 8.72
C SER A 554 10.37 44.02 9.17
N ILE A 555 9.85 43.16 8.28
CA ILE A 555 8.79 42.19 8.58
C ILE A 555 9.25 41.18 9.65
N LEU A 556 10.48 40.67 9.55
CA LEU A 556 11.04 39.73 10.53
C LEU A 556 11.18 40.32 11.93
N ARG A 557 11.44 41.64 12.05
CA ARG A 557 11.42 42.34 13.35
C ARG A 557 10.01 42.41 13.96
N VAL A 558 8.97 42.57 13.13
CA VAL A 558 7.57 42.46 13.58
C VAL A 558 7.24 41.02 14.01
N PHE A 559 7.70 40.01 13.27
CA PHE A 559 7.53 38.60 13.65
C PHE A 559 8.23 38.23 14.97
N SER A 560 9.38 38.83 15.29
CA SER A 560 10.06 38.63 16.57
C SER A 560 9.23 39.18 17.74
N ALA A 561 8.68 40.40 17.62
CA ALA A 561 7.74 40.94 18.61
C ALA A 561 6.46 40.09 18.73
N TYR A 562 6.04 39.43 17.64
CA TYR A 562 4.90 38.52 17.64
C TYR A 562 5.12 37.21 18.40
N GLN A 563 6.35 36.81 18.79
CA GLN A 563 6.55 35.52 19.47
C GLN A 563 5.83 35.41 20.82
N THR A 564 5.75 36.52 21.58
CA THR A 564 5.04 36.54 22.88
C THR A 564 3.52 36.45 22.70
N LEU A 565 2.98 37.12 21.66
CA LEU A 565 1.60 36.92 21.23
C LEU A 565 1.38 35.50 20.70
N PHE A 566 2.33 34.95 19.96
CA PHE A 566 2.23 33.63 19.33
C PHE A 566 2.12 32.50 20.35
N VAL A 567 2.69 32.60 21.55
CA VAL A 567 2.42 31.59 22.61
C VAL A 567 0.95 31.64 23.06
N HIS A 568 0.38 32.84 23.22
CA HIS A 568 -1.01 33.00 23.63
C HIS A 568 -1.99 32.64 22.51
N SER A 569 -1.66 33.00 21.26
CA SER A 569 -2.37 32.60 20.05
C SER A 569 -2.16 31.13 19.71
N LEU A 570 -1.06 30.48 20.10
CA LEU A 570 -0.84 29.03 19.96
C LEU A 570 -1.64 28.27 21.01
N LEU A 571 -1.84 28.81 22.21
CA LEU A 571 -2.85 28.30 23.15
C LEU A 571 -4.27 28.46 22.60
N GLN A 572 -4.59 29.59 21.95
CA GLN A 572 -5.84 29.74 21.21
C GLN A 572 -5.91 28.95 19.90
N LEU A 573 -4.79 28.49 19.33
CA LEU A 573 -4.74 27.61 18.15
C LEU A 573 -4.74 26.14 18.55
N VAL A 574 -4.26 25.76 19.73
CA VAL A 574 -4.40 24.41 20.30
C VAL A 574 -5.80 24.23 20.88
N ASN A 575 -6.35 25.25 21.56
CA ASN A 575 -7.79 25.33 21.81
C ASN A 575 -8.56 25.46 20.49
N GLY A 576 -8.04 26.16 19.49
CA GLY A 576 -8.66 26.35 18.17
C GLY A 576 -8.65 25.09 17.30
N ILE A 577 -7.64 24.23 17.45
CA ILE A 577 -7.53 22.89 16.85
C ILE A 577 -8.33 21.90 17.70
N SER A 578 -8.46 22.08 19.01
CA SER A 578 -9.37 21.30 19.85
C SER A 578 -10.84 21.67 19.58
N ILE A 579 -11.13 22.95 19.28
CA ILE A 579 -12.43 23.45 18.83
C ILE A 579 -12.66 23.09 17.37
N ALA A 580 -11.65 23.09 16.49
CA ALA A 580 -11.79 22.58 15.14
C ALA A 580 -11.97 21.06 15.13
N ALA A 581 -11.31 20.31 16.01
CA ALA A 581 -11.56 18.88 16.23
C ALA A 581 -12.90 18.64 16.94
N CYS A 582 -13.37 19.53 17.81
CA CYS A 582 -14.71 19.50 18.39
C CYS A 582 -15.77 19.85 17.34
N ASN A 583 -15.49 20.76 16.41
CA ASN A 583 -16.37 21.14 15.32
C ASN A 583 -16.38 20.09 14.22
N VAL A 584 -15.24 19.46 13.89
CA VAL A 584 -15.14 18.30 13.00
C VAL A 584 -15.80 17.08 13.63
N SER A 585 -15.64 16.85 14.94
CA SER A 585 -16.39 15.78 15.62
C SER A 585 -17.86 16.11 15.84
N GLN A 586 -18.28 17.37 15.96
CA GLN A 586 -19.67 17.79 15.84
C GLN A 586 -20.20 17.66 14.40
N TYR A 587 -19.34 17.84 13.38
CA TYR A 587 -19.68 17.60 11.97
C TYR A 587 -19.85 16.10 11.73
N ILE A 588 -18.97 15.27 12.27
CA ILE A 588 -19.08 13.80 12.28
C ILE A 588 -20.31 13.36 13.09
N LEU A 589 -20.63 13.98 14.23
CA LEU A 589 -21.84 13.68 15.02
C LEU A 589 -23.13 14.13 14.33
N THR A 590 -23.13 15.27 13.62
CA THR A 590 -24.29 15.72 12.83
C THR A 590 -24.39 14.97 11.51
N TRP A 591 -23.28 14.43 10.98
CA TRP A 591 -23.24 13.46 9.90
C TRP A 591 -23.81 12.11 10.34
N PHE A 592 -23.37 11.53 11.47
CA PHE A 592 -23.98 10.33 12.06
C PHE A 592 -25.49 10.49 12.35
N ARG A 593 -25.94 11.70 12.75
CA ARG A 593 -27.37 12.05 12.87
C ARG A 593 -28.11 12.23 11.54
N ARG A 594 -27.40 12.35 10.42
CA ARG A 594 -27.94 12.58 9.06
C ARG A 594 -27.77 11.38 8.12
N VAL A 595 -26.98 10.37 8.47
CA VAL A 595 -26.96 9.08 7.76
C VAL A 595 -28.38 8.53 7.74
N PRO A 596 -29.00 8.31 6.55
CA PRO A 596 -30.34 7.75 6.49
C PRO A 596 -30.35 6.33 7.06
N LYS A 597 -31.45 5.92 7.71
CA LYS A 597 -31.63 4.58 8.31
C LYS A 597 -31.43 3.39 7.35
N ARG A 598 -31.28 3.64 6.04
CA ARG A 598 -30.93 2.63 5.03
C ARG A 598 -29.48 2.13 5.11
N ASN A 599 -28.55 2.88 5.68
CA ASN A 599 -27.13 2.51 5.71
C ASN A 599 -26.71 1.74 6.97
N ASN A 600 -27.65 1.25 7.77
CA ASN A 600 -27.35 0.43 8.97
C ASN A 600 -26.60 -0.87 8.64
N GLU A 601 -26.62 -1.33 7.39
CA GLU A 601 -25.86 -2.52 6.92
C GLU A 601 -24.34 -2.30 6.91
N ILE A 602 -23.86 -1.04 6.83
CA ILE A 602 -22.42 -0.70 6.79
C ILE A 602 -21.81 -0.67 8.20
N LEU A 603 -22.63 -0.60 9.25
CA LEU A 603 -22.21 -0.53 10.66
C LEU A 603 -23.01 -1.53 11.50
N GLY A 604 -22.71 -2.82 11.33
CA GLY A 604 -23.33 -3.92 12.08
C GLY A 604 -23.20 -3.76 13.60
N GLU A 605 -24.18 -4.27 14.37
CA GLU A 605 -24.29 -3.98 15.80
C GLU A 605 -23.09 -4.52 16.63
N PRO A 606 -22.36 -3.67 17.39
CA PRO A 606 -21.10 -4.07 18.06
C PRO A 606 -21.22 -5.01 19.28
N LYS A 607 -22.26 -5.86 19.39
CA LYS A 607 -22.63 -6.50 20.67
C LYS A 607 -22.73 -8.02 20.70
N VAL A 608 -23.00 -8.71 19.60
CA VAL A 608 -23.13 -10.19 19.62
C VAL A 608 -21.79 -10.91 19.42
N LEU A 609 -20.81 -10.24 18.82
CA LEU A 609 -19.56 -10.89 18.36
C LEU A 609 -18.55 -11.20 19.48
N LYS A 610 -18.61 -10.54 20.65
CA LYS A 610 -17.52 -10.61 21.65
C LYS A 610 -17.32 -11.99 22.29
N GLU A 611 -18.38 -12.76 22.48
CA GLU A 611 -18.28 -14.08 23.12
C GLU A 611 -17.86 -15.16 22.11
N LEU A 612 -18.47 -15.16 20.92
CA LEU A 612 -18.11 -16.10 19.83
C LEU A 612 -16.67 -15.88 19.30
N PHE A 613 -16.17 -14.64 19.34
CA PHE A 613 -14.83 -14.33 18.83
C PHE A 613 -13.71 -14.66 19.83
N ALA A 614 -14.02 -14.83 21.13
CA ALA A 614 -13.02 -15.28 22.10
C ALA A 614 -12.48 -16.69 21.76
N GLU A 615 -13.35 -17.59 21.30
CA GLU A 615 -12.94 -18.93 20.84
C GLU A 615 -12.17 -18.89 19.50
N LEU A 616 -12.57 -18.01 18.57
CA LEU A 616 -11.90 -17.85 17.27
C LEU A 616 -10.50 -17.22 17.39
N ILE A 617 -10.33 -16.22 18.27
CA ILE A 617 -9.05 -15.54 18.50
C ILE A 617 -8.05 -16.47 19.24
N CYS A 618 -8.54 -17.40 20.06
CA CYS A 618 -7.69 -18.26 20.89
C CYS A 618 -7.17 -19.52 20.16
N ARG A 619 -7.69 -19.85 18.96
CA ARG A 619 -7.18 -20.98 18.15
C ARG A 619 -6.51 -20.47 16.88
N LYS A 620 -5.18 -20.43 16.87
CA LYS A 620 -4.39 -20.44 15.63
C LYS A 620 -4.68 -21.73 14.86
N LYS A 621 -5.67 -21.69 13.98
CA LYS A 621 -5.87 -22.76 12.99
C LYS A 621 -4.66 -22.76 12.05
N SER A 622 -4.17 -23.96 11.74
CA SER A 622 -3.03 -24.11 10.83
C SER A 622 -3.38 -23.52 9.47
N MET A 623 -2.65 -22.48 9.07
CA MET A 623 -2.88 -21.71 7.84
C MET A 623 -2.14 -22.30 6.63
N ARG A 624 -1.95 -23.63 6.64
CA ARG A 624 -1.19 -24.36 5.64
C ARG A 624 -2.07 -24.58 4.41
N SER A 625 -1.89 -23.71 3.42
CA SER A 625 -2.30 -23.99 2.05
C SER A 625 -1.09 -24.35 1.21
N GLU A 626 -1.27 -25.30 0.31
CA GLU A 626 -0.34 -25.60 -0.79
C GLU A 626 -0.91 -25.19 -2.14
N ASP A 627 -2.06 -24.51 -2.12
CA ASP A 627 -2.72 -23.96 -3.30
C ASP A 627 -1.88 -22.82 -3.90
N PRO A 628 -1.38 -22.96 -5.15
CA PRO A 628 -0.54 -21.96 -5.79
C PRO A 628 -1.32 -20.70 -6.22
N PHE A 629 -2.65 -20.75 -6.25
CA PHE A 629 -3.52 -19.60 -6.50
C PHE A 629 -3.85 -18.83 -5.21
N ILE A 630 -3.48 -19.38 -4.04
CA ILE A 630 -3.36 -18.65 -2.77
C ILE A 630 -1.92 -18.15 -2.55
N SER A 631 -0.90 -18.93 -2.94
CA SER A 631 0.52 -18.54 -2.84
C SER A 631 1.28 -18.85 -4.12
N PRO A 632 1.35 -17.92 -5.09
CA PRO A 632 2.05 -18.10 -6.37
C PRO A 632 3.51 -18.54 -6.26
N LEU A 633 4.19 -18.26 -5.13
CA LEU A 633 5.54 -18.76 -4.89
C LEU A 633 5.60 -20.30 -4.72
N LEU A 634 4.45 -20.99 -4.60
CA LEU A 634 4.32 -22.45 -4.58
C LEU A 634 3.82 -23.06 -5.91
N ALA A 635 3.63 -22.26 -6.97
CA ALA A 635 3.32 -22.80 -8.30
C ALA A 635 4.44 -23.72 -8.81
N SER A 636 4.12 -24.71 -9.64
CA SER A 636 5.15 -25.56 -10.26
C SER A 636 5.93 -24.78 -11.33
N ASP A 637 7.12 -25.27 -11.68
CA ASP A 637 7.96 -24.60 -12.67
C ASP A 637 7.31 -24.59 -14.07
N GLU A 638 6.50 -25.60 -14.39
CA GLU A 638 5.72 -25.66 -15.64
C GLU A 638 4.63 -24.58 -15.68
N LEU A 639 3.91 -24.38 -14.57
CA LEU A 639 2.89 -23.30 -14.48
C LEU A 639 3.54 -21.91 -14.51
N LEU A 640 4.71 -21.74 -13.91
CA LEU A 640 5.44 -20.47 -13.97
C LEU A 640 6.04 -20.20 -15.36
N ALA A 641 6.55 -21.21 -16.06
CA ALA A 641 7.18 -21.05 -17.38
C ALA A 641 6.22 -20.50 -18.45
N GLU A 642 4.90 -20.67 -18.28
CA GLU A 642 3.87 -20.13 -19.16
C GLU A 642 3.35 -18.73 -18.75
N MET A 643 3.93 -18.10 -17.73
CA MET A 643 3.52 -16.76 -17.28
C MET A 643 3.73 -15.68 -18.37
N PRO A 644 2.80 -14.72 -18.49
CA PRO A 644 3.01 -13.52 -19.31
C PRO A 644 4.17 -12.69 -18.73
N PRO A 645 4.76 -11.75 -19.51
CA PRO A 645 5.81 -10.87 -19.01
C PRO A 645 5.45 -10.14 -17.72
N VAL A 646 6.33 -10.16 -16.70
CA VAL A 646 6.01 -9.64 -15.35
C VAL A 646 6.92 -8.48 -14.95
N SER A 647 6.36 -7.36 -14.50
CA SER A 647 7.13 -6.30 -13.83
C SER A 647 6.80 -6.23 -12.35
N ILE A 648 7.80 -6.51 -11.51
CA ILE A 648 7.69 -6.58 -10.06
C ILE A 648 8.29 -5.32 -9.44
N LEU A 649 7.48 -4.48 -8.82
CA LEU A 649 7.92 -3.30 -8.07
C LEU A 649 7.94 -3.65 -6.58
N ALA A 650 9.14 -3.84 -6.02
CA ALA A 650 9.36 -4.21 -4.63
C ALA A 650 9.89 -3.03 -3.82
N CYS A 651 9.50 -2.90 -2.55
CA CYS A 651 9.95 -1.81 -1.69
C CYS A 651 11.04 -2.31 -0.72
N HIS A 652 12.21 -1.64 -0.67
CA HIS A 652 13.35 -2.09 0.16
C HIS A 652 13.07 -2.08 1.68
N MET A 653 12.04 -1.35 2.12
CA MET A 653 11.65 -1.20 3.53
C MET A 653 10.30 -1.88 3.87
N ASP A 654 9.84 -2.82 3.04
CA ASP A 654 8.55 -3.50 3.14
C ASP A 654 8.69 -4.95 3.66
N PRO A 655 7.85 -5.38 4.63
CA PRO A 655 7.78 -6.77 5.09
C PRO A 655 7.70 -7.85 3.99
N LEU A 656 7.17 -7.50 2.81
CA LEU A 656 6.94 -8.39 1.65
C LEU A 656 8.07 -8.32 0.59
N LEU A 657 9.22 -7.72 0.90
CA LEU A 657 10.36 -7.71 -0.01
C LEU A 657 10.81 -9.12 -0.40
N ASP A 658 10.93 -10.04 0.56
CA ASP A 658 11.41 -11.40 0.28
C ASP A 658 10.44 -12.20 -0.59
N ASP A 659 9.12 -12.00 -0.43
CA ASP A 659 8.10 -12.53 -1.35
C ASP A 659 8.42 -12.15 -2.80
N SER A 660 8.73 -10.87 -3.02
CA SER A 660 9.00 -10.30 -4.34
C SER A 660 10.34 -10.76 -4.90
N VAL A 661 11.38 -10.87 -4.06
CA VAL A 661 12.71 -11.36 -4.46
C VAL A 661 12.68 -12.84 -4.84
N SER A 662 12.08 -13.71 -4.01
CA SER A 662 11.97 -15.14 -4.35
C SER A 662 11.07 -15.38 -5.56
N PHE A 663 9.98 -14.62 -5.74
CA PHE A 663 9.15 -14.77 -6.95
C PHE A 663 9.91 -14.36 -8.22
N ALA A 664 10.65 -13.24 -8.18
CA ALA A 664 11.50 -12.81 -9.29
C ALA A 664 12.64 -13.81 -9.59
N LYS A 665 13.23 -14.43 -8.57
CA LYS A 665 14.21 -15.52 -8.76
C LYS A 665 13.61 -16.71 -9.49
N ARG A 666 12.44 -17.21 -9.08
CA ARG A 666 11.79 -18.33 -9.77
C ARG A 666 11.41 -18.00 -11.22
N LEU A 667 10.87 -16.81 -11.48
CA LEU A 667 10.61 -16.34 -12.86
C LEU A 667 11.88 -16.32 -13.73
N ARG A 668 13.04 -15.97 -13.16
CA ARG A 668 14.34 -16.03 -13.84
C ARG A 668 14.78 -17.46 -14.14
N GLU A 669 14.60 -18.38 -13.20
CA GLU A 669 14.98 -19.79 -13.34
C GLU A 669 14.16 -20.48 -14.44
N VAL A 670 12.85 -20.22 -14.48
CA VAL A 670 11.96 -20.68 -15.57
C VAL A 670 12.02 -19.81 -16.85
N LYS A 671 12.85 -18.76 -16.85
CA LYS A 671 13.15 -17.87 -18.00
C LYS A 671 11.96 -17.06 -18.53
N VAL A 672 10.98 -16.76 -17.68
CA VAL A 672 9.90 -15.79 -17.99
C VAL A 672 10.50 -14.39 -18.16
N PRO A 673 10.12 -13.61 -19.19
CA PRO A 673 10.54 -12.21 -19.31
C PRO A 673 10.03 -11.39 -18.12
N HIS A 674 10.92 -10.74 -17.36
CA HIS A 674 10.51 -9.94 -16.20
C HIS A 674 11.42 -8.73 -15.93
N THR A 675 10.87 -7.74 -15.22
CA THR A 675 11.63 -6.67 -14.55
C THR A 675 11.48 -6.81 -13.04
N PHE A 676 12.51 -6.43 -12.30
CA PHE A 676 12.48 -6.34 -10.84
C PHE A 676 13.02 -4.98 -10.42
N ASP A 677 12.13 -4.13 -9.92
CA ASP A 677 12.35 -2.73 -9.62
C ASP A 677 12.37 -2.56 -8.10
N LEU A 678 13.57 -2.47 -7.51
CA LEU A 678 13.76 -2.28 -6.07
C LEU A 678 13.67 -0.78 -5.73
N LEU A 679 12.58 -0.39 -5.09
CA LEU A 679 12.25 0.99 -4.74
C LEU A 679 12.73 1.33 -3.33
N ASP A 680 13.58 2.35 -3.26
CA ASP A 680 14.19 2.84 -2.02
C ASP A 680 13.27 3.77 -1.22
N LEU A 681 13.33 3.67 0.11
CA LEU A 681 12.71 4.57 1.10
C LEU A 681 11.18 4.77 1.06
N VAL A 682 10.47 4.27 0.05
CA VAL A 682 9.01 4.29 -0.05
C VAL A 682 8.36 3.15 0.75
N PRO A 683 7.14 3.33 1.28
CA PRO A 683 6.44 2.32 2.08
C PRO A 683 5.66 1.30 1.25
N HIS A 684 5.18 0.25 1.91
CA HIS A 684 4.06 -0.53 1.39
C HIS A 684 2.89 0.40 1.02
N GLY A 685 2.22 0.16 -0.11
CA GLY A 685 1.09 1.01 -0.50
C GLY A 685 1.48 2.43 -0.97
N PHE A 686 2.74 2.68 -1.37
CA PHE A 686 3.26 4.03 -1.68
C PHE A 686 2.37 4.86 -2.62
N MET A 687 1.65 4.22 -3.55
CA MET A 687 0.75 4.89 -4.49
C MET A 687 -0.31 5.74 -3.79
N ASN A 688 -0.78 5.34 -2.60
CA ASN A 688 -1.72 6.10 -1.78
C ASN A 688 -1.12 7.42 -1.22
N PHE A 689 0.21 7.59 -1.28
CA PHE A 689 0.93 8.78 -0.81
C PHE A 689 1.44 9.69 -1.95
N MET A 690 1.20 9.34 -3.22
CA MET A 690 1.64 10.10 -4.41
C MET A 690 1.22 11.59 -4.44
N SER A 691 0.18 11.95 -3.67
CA SER A 691 -0.33 13.34 -3.56
C SER A 691 0.35 14.16 -2.45
N VAL A 692 1.19 13.54 -1.62
CA VAL A 692 1.83 14.17 -0.43
C VAL A 692 3.33 13.84 -0.28
N SER A 693 3.86 12.93 -1.10
CA SER A 693 5.27 12.58 -1.18
C SER A 693 5.71 12.53 -2.64
N GLU A 694 6.80 13.22 -2.95
CA GLU A 694 7.41 13.25 -4.28
C GLU A 694 8.15 11.93 -4.57
N GLU A 695 8.74 11.33 -3.54
CA GLU A 695 9.39 10.02 -3.59
C GLU A 695 8.38 8.92 -3.98
N CYS A 696 7.22 8.88 -3.30
CA CYS A 696 6.11 7.99 -3.62
C CYS A 696 5.49 8.29 -4.99
N ARG A 697 5.47 9.56 -5.42
CA ARG A 697 5.01 9.93 -6.77
C ARG A 697 5.98 9.42 -7.84
N SER A 698 7.29 9.53 -7.64
CA SER A 698 8.31 9.00 -8.54
C SER A 698 8.19 7.47 -8.67
N ALA A 699 8.06 6.76 -7.54
CA ALA A 699 7.79 5.33 -7.53
C ALA A 699 6.48 4.94 -8.26
N THR A 700 5.47 5.81 -8.21
CA THR A 700 4.21 5.62 -8.96
C THR A 700 4.41 5.83 -10.46
N LEU A 701 5.28 6.76 -10.88
CA LEU A 701 5.63 6.94 -12.29
C LEU A 701 6.40 5.73 -12.84
N THR A 702 7.34 5.15 -12.08
CA THR A 702 8.00 3.89 -12.47
C THR A 702 7.03 2.73 -12.66
N CYS A 703 5.92 2.69 -11.92
CA CYS A 703 4.86 1.72 -12.19
C CYS A 703 4.20 1.97 -13.56
N ILE A 704 3.90 3.23 -13.89
CA ILE A 704 3.31 3.62 -15.18
C ILE A 704 4.27 3.31 -16.33
N GLU A 705 5.56 3.61 -16.20
CA GLU A 705 6.62 3.27 -17.18
C GLU A 705 6.67 1.75 -17.46
N ARG A 706 6.47 0.91 -16.44
CA ARG A 706 6.37 -0.55 -16.64
C ARG A 706 5.10 -0.94 -17.38
N VAL A 707 3.94 -0.36 -17.05
CA VAL A 707 2.68 -0.63 -17.79
C VAL A 707 2.79 -0.18 -19.25
N GLU A 708 3.42 0.97 -19.50
CA GLU A 708 3.71 1.47 -20.84
C GLU A 708 4.52 0.45 -21.66
N SER A 709 5.60 -0.09 -21.07
CA SER A 709 6.48 -1.07 -21.72
C SER A 709 5.87 -2.44 -22.04
N HIS A 710 4.67 -2.75 -21.53
CA HIS A 710 3.89 -3.95 -21.91
C HIS A 710 2.78 -3.65 -22.94
N LEU A 711 2.46 -2.37 -23.18
CA LEU A 711 1.31 -1.95 -23.98
C LEU A 711 1.66 -1.28 -25.31
N PHE A 712 2.90 -0.80 -25.50
CA PHE A 712 3.33 -0.01 -26.66
C PHE A 712 4.71 -0.45 -27.18
#